data_AF-A0A9C9C0U7-F1
#
_entry.id   AF-A0A9C9C0U7-F1
#
_cell.length_a   1.000
_cell.length_b   1.000
_cell.length_c   1.000
_cell.angle_alpha   90.00
_cell.angle_beta   90.00
_cell.angle_gamma   90.00
#
_symmetry.space_group_name_H-M   'P 1'
#
loop_
_entity.id
_entity.type
_entity.pdbx_description
1 polymer ?
#
loop_
_entity_poly.entity_id
_entity_poly.type
_entity_poly.pdbx_seq_one_letter_code
_entity_poly.pdbx_strand_id
1 'polypeptide(L)'
;MPVFFNEIGAEGELREVSTELDELHKRRDVLIHFLRKQSHVESSNLIVDFIKAIFSFWLTLDKEQLRDYLPDEILSQVEVSGPFIDEQHLLATRIREDLQFDSMADILQWDGEGRKAYLERQQDVSIVERKRFELLVRMFKLLHQKYNLGLPELRNQLQQATQSGFPEMEDLLEVLENCNPLQCLGALMDHLEQLKEIILSDQVFEPREEIYYKRHIAVDIPSVYGRYSERKFDALGLSFRLENLANIYLERLFQTINLNFITQATFIHIVRCLKLYLRALQIDGISSRRLDTYASLLSSSIGIKRFSYTQHLDIMRGLSEGVKDVIYAYYTNIHQNNLSIIIPQIGQENLLTMYRSLWDDDDIPSTVLRLSESFFRDLIATTFGLQHLDNFISRIIQTLEAQKDLLDEKTLDLLMTYNPKKSISSLFNENLSTHNLIHLGNKGFNLMVLAGDGKPVPPAAIITTEIFRCWPAVRKFDRARDEFMGRVRSSITEIEELTGKVFGSPDRPLLLSVRSGAAVSMPGMMTTIHNVGSNSELVEEFVGNHPEQAYFAWDNYRRFNQSWAMAHGIDREEFQALMNDHKQRYGVALKRDFTAEQMQELALGYEQAVQRLGCGVPEDPWVQLIGAVEMVLESWNTHKAREYRHLMDVSDDWGTAVIIQAMVYGNISHQAGSGVLFTAHPYRKVRRVALWGDYAPGDQGEDIVSGLVTSYPVSVEQAQLDGRSVENSLEQRFPKIYERLLSISRDLVYTKEWNPQEIEFTFEGPEPDHLYILQTRDMITIKKKEHLNVFADSEKLQNAILGKGIGVSGSALSGRAVFNEDNIHQLRREDGNTPLILIRQDTVPEDIREISMSDGLLTARGGQTSHASVVATRLEKTCVVGCRDLQVYETREYARINGHQINFGDPVSIDGRSGLFIQGHHPIREEVHILPL
;
A
#
# COMPACT_ATOMS: atom_id res chain seq x y z
N MET A 1 -33.32 2.96 28.29
CA MET A 1 -33.26 4.40 27.92
C MET A 1 -34.65 5.00 28.01
N PRO A 2 -34.79 6.27 28.40
CA PRO A 2 -36.05 6.98 28.19
C PRO A 2 -36.29 7.10 26.68
N VAL A 3 -37.34 6.48 26.17
CA VAL A 3 -37.74 6.65 24.77
C VAL A 3 -38.91 7.62 24.76
N PHE A 4 -38.71 8.79 24.17
CA PHE A 4 -39.77 9.77 24.03
C PHE A 4 -40.70 9.35 22.87
N PHE A 5 -41.97 9.10 23.20
CA PHE A 5 -43.03 8.86 22.23
C PHE A 5 -44.02 10.00 22.27
N ASN A 6 -44.38 10.48 21.09
CA ASN A 6 -45.48 11.39 20.87
C ASN A 6 -46.85 10.68 20.80
N GLU A 7 -46.91 9.35 20.94
CA GLU A 7 -48.13 8.55 20.80
C GLU A 7 -48.62 7.95 22.13
N ILE A 8 -49.93 8.09 22.38
CA ILE A 8 -50.62 7.50 23.54
C ILE A 8 -51.27 6.17 23.12
N GLY A 9 -50.77 5.06 23.66
CA GLY A 9 -51.21 3.70 23.33
C GLY A 9 -50.78 3.24 21.93
N ALA A 10 -51.54 2.32 21.35
CA ALA A 10 -51.40 1.90 19.95
C ALA A 10 -52.17 2.85 19.02
N GLU A 11 -51.46 3.48 18.07
CA GLU A 11 -52.03 4.33 17.01
C GLU A 11 -51.50 3.91 15.63
N GLY A 12 -52.12 4.41 14.56
CA GLY A 12 -51.75 4.09 13.17
C GLY A 12 -51.73 2.59 12.87
N GLU A 13 -50.68 2.13 12.20
CA GLU A 13 -50.50 0.73 11.78
C GLU A 13 -50.53 -0.24 12.97
N LEU A 14 -49.96 0.13 14.13
CA LEU A 14 -49.95 -0.73 15.32
C LEU A 14 -51.38 -0.97 15.84
N ARG A 15 -52.26 0.02 15.75
CA ARG A 15 -53.67 -0.11 16.12
C ARG A 15 -54.44 -0.98 15.14
N GLU A 16 -54.18 -0.84 13.84
CA GLU A 16 -54.78 -1.65 12.79
C GLU A 16 -54.40 -3.13 12.97
N VAL A 17 -53.11 -3.42 13.06
CA VAL A 17 -52.57 -4.79 13.21
C VAL A 17 -53.08 -5.45 14.50
N SER A 18 -53.03 -4.75 15.63
CA SER A 18 -53.53 -5.31 16.90
C SER A 18 -55.04 -5.54 16.90
N THR A 19 -55.81 -4.68 16.21
CA THR A 19 -57.27 -4.86 16.07
C THR A 19 -57.59 -6.05 15.16
N GLU A 20 -56.91 -6.15 14.03
CA GLU A 20 -57.08 -7.27 13.09
C GLU A 20 -56.73 -8.61 13.78
N LEU A 21 -55.65 -8.63 14.56
CA LEU A 21 -55.20 -9.79 15.33
C LEU A 21 -56.28 -10.31 16.30
N ASP A 22 -56.94 -9.43 17.05
CA ASP A 22 -58.04 -9.76 17.98
C ASP A 22 -59.33 -10.16 17.24
N GLU A 23 -59.60 -9.56 16.08
CA GLU A 23 -60.81 -9.81 15.29
C GLU A 23 -60.81 -11.13 14.52
N LEU A 24 -59.64 -11.75 14.26
CA LEU A 24 -59.55 -13.08 13.64
C LEU A 24 -60.40 -14.14 14.36
N HIS A 25 -60.45 -14.08 15.70
CA HIS A 25 -61.28 -14.96 16.52
C HIS A 25 -62.49 -14.26 17.12
N LYS A 26 -62.91 -13.12 16.55
CA LYS A 26 -64.04 -12.32 17.04
C LYS A 26 -63.91 -12.00 18.54
N ARG A 27 -62.67 -11.73 19.01
CA ARG A 27 -62.34 -11.37 20.40
C ARG A 27 -62.62 -12.45 21.44
N ARG A 28 -62.56 -13.72 21.03
CA ARG A 28 -62.78 -14.89 21.92
C ARG A 28 -61.49 -15.48 22.49
N ASP A 29 -60.35 -15.12 21.93
CA ASP A 29 -59.05 -15.49 22.46
C ASP A 29 -58.70 -14.53 23.60
N VAL A 30 -58.79 -15.02 24.84
CA VAL A 30 -58.60 -14.22 26.06
C VAL A 30 -57.20 -13.61 26.12
N LEU A 31 -56.18 -14.34 25.68
CA LEU A 31 -54.78 -13.92 25.75
C LEU A 31 -54.49 -12.77 24.77
N ILE A 32 -54.89 -12.94 23.52
CA ILE A 32 -54.72 -11.91 22.48
C ILE A 32 -55.65 -10.72 22.70
N HIS A 33 -56.87 -10.95 23.20
CA HIS A 33 -57.78 -9.88 23.55
C HIS A 33 -57.20 -8.99 24.66
N PHE A 34 -56.61 -9.59 25.68
CA PHE A 34 -55.95 -8.86 26.76
C PHE A 34 -54.72 -8.10 26.24
N LEU A 35 -53.85 -8.75 25.45
CA LEU A 35 -52.71 -8.09 24.81
C LEU A 35 -53.12 -6.83 24.03
N ARG A 36 -54.18 -6.93 23.22
CA ARG A 36 -54.68 -5.79 22.45
C ARG A 36 -55.27 -4.71 23.37
N LYS A 37 -56.01 -5.08 24.42
CA LYS A 37 -56.54 -4.12 25.39
C LYS A 37 -55.43 -3.37 26.11
N GLN A 38 -54.41 -4.08 26.56
CA GLN A 38 -53.25 -3.50 27.22
C GLN A 38 -52.50 -2.55 26.28
N SER A 39 -52.23 -2.98 25.04
CA SER A 39 -51.60 -2.13 24.02
C SER A 39 -52.40 -0.88 23.65
N HIS A 40 -53.74 -0.91 23.75
CA HIS A 40 -54.61 0.23 23.45
C HIS A 40 -54.81 1.18 24.64
N VAL A 41 -54.37 0.81 25.84
CA VAL A 41 -54.63 1.55 27.08
C VAL A 41 -53.34 1.99 27.76
N GLU A 42 -52.29 1.16 27.70
CA GLU A 42 -51.01 1.38 28.36
C GLU A 42 -49.90 1.57 27.33
N SER A 43 -49.19 2.71 27.41
CA SER A 43 -47.92 2.92 26.71
C SER A 43 -46.79 2.29 27.53
N SER A 44 -46.66 0.97 27.51
CA SER A 44 -45.65 0.23 28.29
C SER A 44 -44.73 -0.60 27.40
N ASN A 45 -43.42 -0.53 27.65
CA ASN A 45 -42.44 -1.40 27.00
C ASN A 45 -42.57 -2.86 27.46
N LEU A 46 -43.23 -3.13 28.59
CA LEU A 46 -43.54 -4.49 29.06
C LEU A 46 -44.37 -5.28 28.04
N ILE A 47 -45.08 -4.61 27.13
CA ILE A 47 -45.85 -5.28 26.07
C ILE A 47 -44.92 -6.02 25.09
N VAL A 48 -43.70 -5.51 24.87
CA VAL A 48 -42.69 -6.20 24.06
C VAL A 48 -42.32 -7.52 24.70
N ASP A 49 -42.06 -7.52 26.01
CA ASP A 49 -41.73 -8.73 26.75
C ASP A 49 -42.95 -9.64 26.97
N PHE A 50 -44.16 -9.08 27.06
CA PHE A 50 -45.39 -9.84 27.10
C PHE A 50 -45.61 -10.62 25.80
N ILE A 51 -45.33 -10.04 24.63
CA ILE A 51 -45.37 -10.77 23.36
C ILE A 51 -44.32 -11.89 23.34
N LYS A 52 -43.11 -11.66 23.86
CA LYS A 52 -42.10 -12.73 24.02
C LYS A 52 -42.61 -13.86 24.92
N ALA A 53 -43.28 -13.51 26.02
CA ALA A 53 -43.90 -14.46 26.93
C ALA A 53 -45.02 -15.26 26.24
N ILE A 54 -45.81 -14.65 25.35
CA ILE A 54 -46.81 -15.35 24.52
C ILE A 54 -46.16 -16.35 23.56
N PHE A 55 -45.08 -15.96 22.86
CA PHE A 55 -44.33 -16.89 22.01
C PHE A 55 -43.71 -18.03 22.81
N SER A 56 -43.15 -17.73 23.99
CA SER A 56 -42.56 -18.72 24.88
C SER A 56 -43.62 -19.68 25.45
N PHE A 57 -44.81 -19.16 25.77
CA PHE A 57 -45.97 -19.97 26.13
C PHE A 57 -46.42 -20.87 24.98
N TRP A 58 -46.52 -20.36 23.75
CA TRP A 58 -46.82 -21.21 22.59
C TRP A 58 -45.76 -22.28 22.34
N LEU A 59 -44.49 -22.05 22.67
CA LEU A 59 -43.44 -23.06 22.56
C LEU A 59 -43.48 -24.12 23.67
N THR A 60 -43.80 -23.72 24.90
CA THR A 60 -43.59 -24.57 26.09
C THR A 60 -44.88 -25.10 26.71
N LEU A 61 -46.02 -24.48 26.39
CA LEU A 61 -47.31 -24.65 27.06
C LEU A 61 -47.28 -24.33 28.56
N ASP A 62 -46.23 -23.68 29.04
CA ASP A 62 -46.08 -23.28 30.43
C ASP A 62 -46.67 -21.89 30.67
N LYS A 63 -47.87 -21.86 31.27
CA LYS A 63 -48.58 -20.61 31.58
C LYS A 63 -47.90 -19.77 32.66
N GLU A 64 -46.99 -20.33 33.46
CA GLU A 64 -46.29 -19.58 34.51
C GLU A 64 -45.45 -18.43 33.94
N GLN A 65 -45.01 -18.56 32.69
CA GLN A 65 -44.28 -17.52 31.96
C GLN A 65 -45.11 -16.27 31.68
N LEU A 66 -46.43 -16.36 31.76
CA LEU A 66 -47.36 -15.23 31.56
C LEU A 66 -47.74 -14.54 32.88
N ARG A 67 -47.37 -15.10 34.04
CA ARG A 67 -47.81 -14.62 35.37
C ARG A 67 -47.43 -13.16 35.63
N ASP A 68 -46.24 -12.74 35.22
CA ASP A 68 -45.76 -11.37 35.44
C ASP A 68 -46.50 -10.32 34.59
N TYR A 69 -47.29 -10.75 33.59
CA TYR A 69 -47.98 -9.87 32.64
C TYR A 69 -49.51 -9.94 32.73
N LEU A 70 -50.06 -10.98 33.36
CA LEU A 70 -51.50 -11.23 33.44
C LEU A 70 -51.98 -11.21 34.90
N PRO A 71 -53.13 -10.58 35.21
CA PRO A 71 -53.81 -10.80 36.48
C PRO A 71 -54.19 -12.28 36.68
N ASP A 72 -54.14 -12.77 37.92
CA ASP A 72 -54.44 -14.18 38.26
C ASP A 72 -55.79 -14.67 37.69
N GLU A 73 -56.78 -13.78 37.64
CA GLU A 73 -58.12 -14.04 37.11
C GLU A 73 -58.11 -14.35 35.61
N ILE A 74 -57.27 -13.65 34.83
CA ILE A 74 -57.12 -13.85 33.40
C ILE A 74 -56.20 -15.04 33.14
N LEU A 75 -55.12 -15.17 33.91
CA LEU A 75 -54.21 -16.31 33.84
C LEU A 75 -54.94 -17.64 34.07
N SER A 76 -55.94 -17.65 34.96
CA SER A 76 -56.79 -18.84 35.21
C SER A 76 -57.68 -19.24 34.02
N GLN A 77 -57.98 -18.30 33.12
CA GLN A 77 -58.82 -18.50 31.92
C GLN A 77 -58.02 -18.88 30.68
N VAL A 78 -56.69 -18.77 30.72
CA VAL A 78 -55.81 -19.22 29.64
C VAL A 78 -55.71 -20.75 29.66
N GLU A 79 -56.25 -21.38 28.63
CA GLU A 79 -56.16 -22.83 28.43
C GLU A 79 -54.79 -23.21 27.84
N VAL A 80 -54.29 -24.41 28.16
CA VAL A 80 -53.00 -24.95 27.64
C VAL A 80 -53.17 -25.85 26.41
N SER A 81 -54.41 -26.06 25.97
CA SER A 81 -54.78 -26.86 24.80
C SER A 81 -56.12 -26.36 24.27
N GLY A 82 -56.37 -26.47 22.98
CA GLY A 82 -57.63 -26.07 22.37
C GLY A 82 -57.45 -25.24 21.09
N PRO A 83 -58.56 -24.74 20.53
CA PRO A 83 -58.59 -24.19 19.17
C PRO A 83 -57.72 -22.93 18.99
N PHE A 84 -57.35 -22.24 20.06
CA PHE A 84 -56.50 -21.04 20.00
C PHE A 84 -55.02 -21.32 20.32
N ILE A 85 -54.66 -22.55 20.70
CA ILE A 85 -53.33 -22.91 21.23
C ILE A 85 -52.68 -24.02 20.41
N ASP A 86 -53.41 -25.09 20.06
CA ASP A 86 -52.82 -26.32 19.50
C ASP A 86 -52.08 -26.07 18.17
N GLU A 87 -52.69 -25.32 17.26
CA GLU A 87 -52.09 -24.98 15.96
C GLU A 87 -50.93 -23.98 16.09
N GLN A 88 -50.99 -23.04 17.05
CA GLN A 88 -49.90 -22.10 17.33
C GLN A 88 -48.70 -22.81 17.97
N HIS A 89 -48.94 -23.78 18.86
CA HIS A 89 -47.90 -24.61 19.46
C HIS A 89 -47.18 -25.45 18.41
N LEU A 90 -47.93 -26.07 17.50
CA LEU A 90 -47.37 -26.82 16.37
C LEU A 90 -46.51 -25.92 15.48
N LEU A 91 -47.02 -24.74 15.12
CA LEU A 91 -46.32 -23.78 14.26
C LEU A 91 -45.06 -23.23 14.93
N ALA A 92 -45.12 -22.83 16.19
CA ALA A 92 -43.99 -22.31 16.95
C ALA A 92 -42.88 -23.35 17.12
N THR A 93 -43.24 -24.61 17.43
CA THR A 93 -42.28 -25.71 17.61
C THR A 93 -41.53 -25.99 16.31
N ARG A 94 -42.24 -26.07 15.17
CA ARG A 94 -41.62 -26.25 13.85
C ARG A 94 -40.70 -25.09 13.48
N ILE A 95 -41.12 -23.86 13.71
CA ILE A 95 -40.31 -22.68 13.43
C ILE A 95 -38.99 -22.71 14.21
N ARG A 96 -39.02 -23.13 15.48
CA ARG A 96 -37.81 -23.29 16.29
C ARG A 96 -36.89 -24.38 15.75
N GLU A 97 -37.44 -25.52 15.31
CA GLU A 97 -36.67 -26.66 14.80
C GLU A 97 -36.10 -26.42 13.40
N ASP A 98 -36.92 -25.93 12.47
CA ASP A 98 -36.57 -25.74 11.06
C ASP A 98 -35.66 -24.52 10.83
N LEU A 99 -35.81 -23.46 11.63
CA LEU A 99 -35.04 -22.21 11.48
C LEU A 99 -33.94 -22.02 12.54
N GLN A 100 -33.80 -22.94 13.49
CA GLN A 100 -32.80 -22.91 14.57
C GLN A 100 -32.75 -21.56 15.31
N PHE A 101 -33.91 -20.98 15.62
CA PHE A 101 -33.97 -19.75 16.41
C PHE A 101 -33.63 -20.04 17.88
N ASP A 102 -32.49 -19.53 18.33
CA ASP A 102 -32.04 -19.62 19.72
C ASP A 102 -32.65 -18.49 20.58
N SER A 103 -33.14 -17.41 19.95
CA SER A 103 -33.69 -16.27 20.67
C SER A 103 -34.86 -15.60 19.94
N MET A 104 -35.66 -14.84 20.71
CA MET A 104 -36.71 -13.97 20.15
C MET A 104 -36.16 -12.84 19.26
N ALA A 105 -34.85 -12.59 19.26
CA ALA A 105 -34.22 -11.61 18.37
C ALA A 105 -34.21 -12.09 16.91
N ASP A 106 -34.17 -13.41 16.68
CA ASP A 106 -34.11 -13.99 15.33
C ASP A 106 -35.44 -13.82 14.58
N ILE A 107 -36.56 -13.86 15.32
CA ILE A 107 -37.91 -13.57 14.80
C ILE A 107 -38.03 -12.12 14.30
N LEU A 108 -37.35 -11.16 14.94
CA LEU A 108 -37.33 -9.76 14.47
C LEU A 108 -36.56 -9.61 13.17
N GLN A 109 -35.50 -10.40 12.98
CA GLN A 109 -34.65 -10.38 11.78
C GLN A 109 -35.25 -11.17 10.61
N TRP A 110 -36.23 -12.04 10.86
CA TRP A 110 -36.89 -12.82 9.82
C TRP A 110 -37.59 -11.93 8.78
N ASP A 111 -37.15 -12.01 7.53
CA ASP A 111 -37.61 -11.18 6.43
C ASP A 111 -39.10 -11.41 6.08
N GLY A 112 -39.73 -10.41 5.47
CA GLY A 112 -41.17 -10.43 5.21
C GLY A 112 -41.58 -11.46 4.16
N GLU A 113 -40.83 -11.58 3.07
CA GLU A 113 -41.16 -12.45 1.94
C GLU A 113 -40.88 -13.92 2.28
N GLY A 114 -39.73 -14.20 2.88
CA GLY A 114 -39.31 -15.50 3.38
C GLY A 114 -40.21 -16.02 4.49
N ARG A 115 -40.66 -15.16 5.41
CA ARG A 115 -41.66 -15.53 6.43
C ARG A 115 -42.98 -15.91 5.79
N LYS A 116 -43.49 -15.10 4.86
CA LYS A 116 -44.75 -15.39 4.16
C LYS A 116 -44.66 -16.70 3.38
N ALA A 117 -43.59 -16.91 2.62
CA ALA A 117 -43.34 -18.14 1.87
C ALA A 117 -43.18 -19.37 2.79
N TYR A 118 -42.63 -19.21 4.00
CA TYR A 118 -42.57 -20.30 4.98
C TYR A 118 -43.95 -20.64 5.54
N LEU A 119 -44.72 -19.63 5.96
CA LEU A 119 -46.08 -19.84 6.50
C LEU A 119 -47.02 -20.44 5.44
N GLU A 120 -46.90 -20.05 4.17
CA GLU A 120 -47.70 -20.62 3.07
C GLU A 120 -47.42 -22.12 2.84
N ARG A 121 -46.20 -22.60 3.14
CA ARG A 121 -45.82 -24.02 3.03
C ARG A 121 -46.45 -24.93 4.10
N GLN A 122 -46.91 -24.36 5.22
CA GLN A 122 -47.53 -25.12 6.32
C GLN A 122 -49.01 -25.40 6.01
N GLN A 123 -49.27 -26.34 5.10
CA GLN A 123 -50.63 -26.63 4.61
C GLN A 123 -51.55 -27.29 5.63
N ASP A 124 -50.98 -27.89 6.67
CA ASP A 124 -51.68 -28.59 7.75
C ASP A 124 -52.08 -27.68 8.93
N VAL A 125 -51.63 -26.42 8.91
CA VAL A 125 -52.09 -25.37 9.83
C VAL A 125 -53.17 -24.54 9.13
N SER A 126 -54.22 -24.15 9.84
CA SER A 126 -55.30 -23.36 9.27
C SER A 126 -54.78 -22.00 8.77
N ILE A 127 -55.46 -21.45 7.75
CA ILE A 127 -55.10 -20.15 7.17
C ILE A 127 -55.24 -19.03 8.23
N VAL A 128 -56.21 -19.16 9.13
CA VAL A 128 -56.47 -18.19 10.20
C VAL A 128 -55.31 -18.16 11.19
N GLU A 129 -54.81 -19.32 11.64
CA GLU A 129 -53.71 -19.38 12.61
C GLU A 129 -52.37 -18.99 12.00
N ARG A 130 -52.13 -19.29 10.71
CA ARG A 130 -50.97 -18.77 9.97
C ARG A 130 -50.96 -17.24 9.93
N LYS A 131 -52.12 -16.63 9.65
CA LYS A 131 -52.27 -15.18 9.63
C LYS A 131 -52.17 -14.57 11.03
N ARG A 132 -52.67 -15.24 12.07
CA ARG A 132 -52.56 -14.82 13.47
C ARG A 132 -51.10 -14.77 13.93
N PHE A 133 -50.30 -15.77 13.58
CA PHE A 133 -48.86 -15.77 13.86
C PHE A 133 -48.16 -14.61 13.12
N GLU A 134 -48.47 -14.41 11.84
CA GLU A 134 -47.90 -13.31 11.05
C GLU A 134 -48.22 -11.93 11.64
N LEU A 135 -49.48 -11.69 12.02
CA LEU A 135 -49.91 -10.44 12.64
C LEU A 135 -49.29 -10.22 14.02
N LEU A 136 -49.10 -11.26 14.83
CA LEU A 136 -48.39 -11.14 16.11
C LEU A 136 -46.91 -10.79 15.89
N VAL A 137 -46.24 -11.40 14.90
CA VAL A 137 -44.86 -11.03 14.52
C VAL A 137 -44.82 -9.58 14.01
N ARG A 138 -45.80 -9.14 13.22
CA ARG A 138 -45.89 -7.74 12.75
C ARG A 138 -46.08 -6.77 13.92
N MET A 139 -46.99 -7.08 14.84
CA MET A 139 -47.21 -6.32 16.07
C MET A 139 -45.94 -6.28 16.92
N PHE A 140 -45.21 -7.40 17.04
CA PHE A 140 -43.93 -7.48 17.74
C PHE A 140 -42.88 -6.55 17.13
N LYS A 141 -42.73 -6.53 15.80
CA LYS A 141 -41.81 -5.62 15.11
C LYS A 141 -42.20 -4.15 15.31
N LEU A 142 -43.49 -3.80 15.21
CA LEU A 142 -43.95 -2.41 15.41
C LEU A 142 -43.75 -1.94 16.86
N LEU A 143 -44.02 -2.80 17.85
CA LEU A 143 -43.75 -2.48 19.26
C LEU A 143 -42.26 -2.46 19.58
N HIS A 144 -41.47 -3.33 18.95
CA HIS A 144 -40.02 -3.30 19.04
C HIS A 144 -39.47 -2.00 18.46
N GLN A 145 -39.96 -1.55 17.30
CA GLN A 145 -39.58 -0.26 16.69
C GLN A 145 -40.00 0.95 17.51
N LYS A 146 -41.14 0.82 18.19
CA LYS A 146 -41.57 1.80 19.18
C LYS A 146 -40.54 1.80 20.31
N TYR A 147 -40.46 0.75 21.11
CA TYR A 147 -39.75 0.75 22.39
C TYR A 147 -38.22 0.51 22.34
N ASN A 148 -37.67 0.01 21.23
CA ASN A 148 -36.25 -0.30 21.06
C ASN A 148 -35.65 0.45 19.86
N LEU A 149 -34.41 0.92 20.03
CA LEU A 149 -33.75 1.86 19.12
C LEU A 149 -32.80 1.12 18.15
N GLY A 150 -33.35 0.16 17.40
CA GLY A 150 -32.60 -0.68 16.46
C GLY A 150 -32.20 0.00 15.14
N LEU A 151 -31.02 -0.37 14.61
CA LEU A 151 -30.39 0.17 13.38
C LEU A 151 -31.22 0.09 12.07
N PRO A 152 -31.88 -1.03 11.72
CA PRO A 152 -32.51 -1.18 10.40
C PRO A 152 -33.78 -0.33 10.20
N GLU A 153 -34.31 0.23 11.30
CA GLU A 153 -35.66 0.82 11.36
C GLU A 153 -35.60 2.36 11.44
N LEU A 154 -34.40 2.92 11.56
CA LEU A 154 -34.15 4.35 11.66
C LEU A 154 -34.50 5.11 10.37
N ARG A 155 -34.42 4.47 9.19
CA ARG A 155 -34.70 5.12 7.89
C ARG A 155 -36.14 5.65 7.82
N ASN A 156 -37.10 4.80 8.18
CA ASN A 156 -38.51 5.17 8.20
C ASN A 156 -38.78 6.27 9.23
N GLN A 157 -38.09 6.22 10.38
CA GLN A 157 -38.23 7.23 11.43
C GLN A 157 -37.65 8.59 11.03
N LEU A 158 -36.50 8.63 10.35
CA LEU A 158 -35.92 9.87 9.83
C LEU A 158 -36.81 10.46 8.72
N GLN A 159 -37.35 9.64 7.82
CA GLN A 159 -38.32 10.10 6.81
C GLN A 159 -39.61 10.67 7.44
N GLN A 160 -40.10 10.04 8.51
CA GLN A 160 -41.24 10.55 9.27
C GLN A 160 -40.90 11.87 9.99
N ALA A 161 -39.67 12.03 10.49
CA ALA A 161 -39.20 13.28 11.09
C ALA A 161 -39.13 14.43 10.08
N THR A 162 -38.70 14.16 8.84
CA THR A 162 -38.76 15.11 7.71
C THR A 162 -40.17 15.63 7.51
N GLN A 163 -41.16 14.72 7.48
CA GLN A 163 -42.57 15.07 7.31
C GLN A 163 -43.18 15.78 8.54
N SER A 164 -42.57 15.61 9.72
CA SER A 164 -43.07 16.13 11.00
C SER A 164 -42.43 17.46 11.43
N GLY A 165 -41.60 18.09 10.58
CA GLY A 165 -41.06 19.44 10.82
C GLY A 165 -39.55 19.57 11.00
N PHE A 166 -38.78 18.53 10.63
CA PHE A 166 -37.31 18.53 10.59
C PHE A 166 -36.82 18.22 9.16
N PRO A 167 -37.02 19.12 8.17
CA PRO A 167 -36.66 18.87 6.77
C PRO A 167 -35.18 18.52 6.57
N GLU A 168 -34.29 19.03 7.42
CA GLU A 168 -32.85 18.75 7.46
C GLU A 168 -32.50 17.25 7.59
N MET A 169 -33.43 16.41 8.08
CA MET A 169 -33.21 14.97 8.20
C MET A 169 -33.14 14.26 6.84
N GLU A 170 -33.65 14.88 5.78
CA GLU A 170 -33.52 14.37 4.40
C GLU A 170 -32.06 14.41 3.93
N ASP A 171 -31.34 15.51 4.22
CA ASP A 171 -29.91 15.65 3.91
C ASP A 171 -29.06 14.64 4.70
N LEU A 172 -29.41 14.42 5.98
CA LEU A 172 -28.73 13.42 6.81
C LEU A 172 -28.89 11.99 6.25
N LEU A 173 -30.08 11.64 5.75
CA LEU A 173 -30.33 10.33 5.14
C LEU A 173 -29.45 10.09 3.91
N GLU A 174 -29.28 11.10 3.04
CA GLU A 174 -28.43 10.99 1.85
C GLU A 174 -26.95 10.76 2.23
N VAL A 175 -26.47 11.45 3.26
CA VAL A 175 -25.10 11.30 3.78
C VAL A 175 -24.88 9.91 4.38
N LEU A 176 -25.85 9.39 5.15
CA LEU A 176 -25.74 8.07 5.77
C LEU A 176 -25.68 6.92 4.74
N GLU A 177 -26.27 7.09 3.56
CA GLU A 177 -26.26 6.07 2.50
C GLU A 177 -24.95 6.05 1.68
N ASN A 178 -24.26 7.18 1.55
CA ASN A 178 -23.18 7.36 0.56
C ASN A 178 -21.81 7.73 1.12
N CYS A 179 -21.67 7.98 2.43
CA CYS A 179 -20.43 8.50 3.00
C CYS A 179 -19.65 7.52 3.89
N ASN A 180 -18.39 7.85 4.16
CA ASN A 180 -17.55 7.07 5.07
C ASN A 180 -17.92 7.33 6.55
N PRO A 181 -17.54 6.44 7.50
CA PRO A 181 -17.94 6.56 8.90
C PRO A 181 -17.61 7.92 9.55
N LEU A 182 -16.51 8.56 9.15
CA LEU A 182 -16.09 9.85 9.70
C LEU A 182 -17.01 10.99 9.25
N GLN A 183 -17.41 10.98 7.98
CA GLN A 183 -18.39 11.92 7.42
C GLN A 183 -19.78 11.69 8.00
N CYS A 184 -20.24 10.43 8.08
CA CYS A 184 -21.52 10.09 8.71
C CYS A 184 -21.57 10.58 10.17
N LEU A 185 -20.50 10.33 10.93
CA LEU A 185 -20.42 10.77 12.32
C LEU A 185 -20.39 12.30 12.43
N GLY A 186 -19.66 12.99 11.55
CA GLY A 186 -19.67 14.45 11.48
C GLY A 186 -21.08 15.02 11.28
N ALA A 187 -21.82 14.50 10.29
CA ALA A 187 -23.18 14.92 10.02
C ALA A 187 -24.13 14.61 11.20
N LEU A 188 -23.99 13.45 11.84
CA LEU A 188 -24.78 13.12 13.03
C LEU A 188 -24.52 14.09 14.19
N MET A 189 -23.27 14.47 14.42
CA MET A 189 -22.90 15.44 15.47
C MET A 189 -23.50 16.82 15.17
N ASP A 190 -23.43 17.28 13.91
CA ASP A 190 -23.98 18.58 13.51
C ASP A 190 -25.50 18.64 13.76
N HIS A 191 -26.23 17.56 13.44
CA HIS A 191 -27.67 17.48 13.71
C HIS A 191 -27.98 17.35 15.20
N LEU A 192 -27.19 16.59 15.97
CA LEU A 192 -27.35 16.50 17.43
C LEU A 192 -27.15 17.86 18.11
N GLU A 193 -26.17 18.66 17.64
CA GLU A 193 -25.93 20.03 18.11
C GLU A 193 -27.13 20.93 17.81
N GLN A 194 -27.70 20.88 16.60
CA GLN A 194 -28.91 21.64 16.24
C GLN A 194 -30.13 21.24 17.08
N LEU A 195 -30.34 19.94 17.31
CA LEU A 195 -31.44 19.46 18.16
C LEU A 195 -31.26 19.94 19.60
N LYS A 196 -30.04 19.94 20.12
CA LYS A 196 -29.72 20.47 21.45
C LYS A 196 -30.06 21.96 21.56
N GLU A 197 -29.79 22.77 20.53
CA GLU A 197 -30.20 24.18 20.49
C GLU A 197 -31.72 24.34 20.58
N ILE A 198 -32.49 23.50 19.86
CA ILE A 198 -33.96 23.51 19.93
C ILE A 198 -34.45 23.14 21.34
N ILE A 199 -33.89 22.07 21.91
CA ILE A 199 -34.27 21.56 23.25
C ILE A 199 -34.02 22.62 24.33
N LEU A 200 -32.86 23.28 24.29
CA LEU A 200 -32.44 24.27 25.28
C LEU A 200 -32.91 25.70 24.98
N SER A 201 -33.58 25.93 23.84
CA SER A 201 -34.05 27.25 23.45
C SER A 201 -35.05 27.83 24.46
N ASP A 202 -34.96 29.13 24.74
CA ASP A 202 -35.99 29.86 25.49
C ASP A 202 -37.30 30.03 24.71
N GLN A 203 -37.30 29.70 23.41
CA GLN A 203 -38.50 29.76 22.56
C GLN A 203 -39.57 28.77 23.02
N VAL A 204 -40.81 29.23 23.10
CA VAL A 204 -41.98 28.38 23.29
C VAL A 204 -42.47 27.90 21.92
N PHE A 205 -42.61 26.59 21.77
CA PHE A 205 -43.14 25.98 20.54
C PHE A 205 -44.58 25.56 20.79
N GLU A 206 -45.48 25.90 19.87
CA GLU A 206 -46.90 25.56 19.98
C GLU A 206 -47.09 24.04 19.91
N PRO A 207 -47.71 23.42 20.93
CA PRO A 207 -48.02 22.00 20.91
C PRO A 207 -49.18 21.71 19.95
N ARG A 208 -49.10 20.56 19.27
CA ARG A 208 -50.16 19.98 18.46
C ARG A 208 -50.72 18.77 19.18
N GLU A 209 -51.94 18.89 19.67
CA GLU A 209 -52.64 17.83 20.38
C GLU A 209 -53.75 17.24 19.51
N GLU A 210 -53.53 16.01 19.04
CA GLU A 210 -54.55 15.19 18.38
C GLU A 210 -54.99 14.07 19.33
N ILE A 211 -55.42 14.45 20.53
CA ILE A 211 -55.80 13.52 21.61
C ILE A 211 -57.33 13.35 21.66
N TYR A 212 -57.78 12.11 21.52
CA TYR A 212 -59.18 11.72 21.54
C TYR A 212 -59.56 11.04 22.85
N TYR A 213 -60.65 11.49 23.46
CA TYR A 213 -61.20 10.93 24.71
C TYR A 213 -62.27 9.88 24.41
N LYS A 214 -62.11 8.66 24.91
CA LYS A 214 -63.15 7.62 24.80
C LYS A 214 -64.29 7.92 25.79
N ARG A 215 -65.54 7.60 25.39
CA ARG A 215 -66.76 7.83 26.20
C ARG A 215 -66.87 6.98 27.48
N HIS A 216 -65.96 6.03 27.72
CA HIS A 216 -66.01 5.13 28.87
C HIS A 216 -64.80 5.38 29.78
N ILE A 217 -65.06 5.76 31.02
CA ILE A 217 -64.07 5.84 32.10
C ILE A 217 -64.05 4.47 32.75
N ALA A 218 -62.93 3.76 32.68
CA ALA A 218 -62.69 2.62 33.53
C ALA A 218 -61.92 3.14 34.74
N VAL A 219 -62.54 3.11 35.92
CA VAL A 219 -61.88 3.34 37.23
C VAL A 219 -61.03 4.62 37.26
N ASP A 220 -61.67 5.79 37.14
CA ASP A 220 -61.06 7.12 37.32
C ASP A 220 -59.84 7.48 36.42
N ILE A 221 -59.48 6.65 35.44
CA ILE A 221 -58.47 6.96 34.42
C ILE A 221 -59.20 7.28 33.10
N PRO A 222 -59.12 8.51 32.56
CA PRO A 222 -59.68 8.83 31.26
C PRO A 222 -58.95 8.03 30.17
N SER A 223 -59.66 7.15 29.48
CA SER A 223 -59.08 6.40 28.36
C SER A 223 -58.90 7.33 27.16
N VAL A 224 -57.67 7.80 26.99
CA VAL A 224 -57.23 8.68 25.89
C VAL A 224 -56.37 7.92 24.90
N TYR A 225 -56.41 8.36 23.64
CA TYR A 225 -55.53 7.88 22.59
C TYR A 225 -55.27 9.02 21.61
N GLY A 226 -54.14 8.99 20.91
CA GLY A 226 -53.81 10.05 19.95
C GLY A 226 -52.36 10.48 20.04
N ARG A 227 -52.05 11.61 19.39
CA ARG A 227 -50.67 12.10 19.24
C ARG A 227 -50.50 13.47 19.87
N TYR A 228 -49.39 13.65 20.58
CA TYR A 228 -48.90 14.93 21.10
C TYR A 228 -47.59 15.26 20.40
N SER A 229 -47.56 16.31 19.58
CA SER A 229 -46.34 16.75 18.91
C SER A 229 -45.99 18.17 19.35
N GLU A 230 -44.77 18.35 19.85
CA GLU A 230 -44.21 19.65 20.16
C GLU A 230 -42.74 19.60 19.75
N ARG A 231 -42.27 20.64 19.06
CA ARG A 231 -40.94 20.64 18.43
C ARG A 231 -39.81 20.33 19.40
N LYS A 232 -39.86 20.81 20.65
CA LYS A 232 -38.85 20.50 21.68
C LYS A 232 -38.81 19.02 22.06
N PHE A 233 -39.98 18.45 22.27
CA PHE A 233 -40.12 17.06 22.66
C PHE A 233 -39.83 16.10 21.50
N ASP A 234 -40.26 16.45 20.28
CA ASP A 234 -39.89 15.71 19.08
C ASP A 234 -38.38 15.78 18.83
N ALA A 235 -37.74 16.94 19.07
CA ALA A 235 -36.28 17.08 19.00
C ALA A 235 -35.56 16.22 20.05
N LEU A 236 -36.07 16.15 21.28
CA LEU A 236 -35.53 15.27 22.34
C LEU A 236 -35.67 13.78 21.98
N GLY A 237 -36.80 13.37 21.42
CA GLY A 237 -36.96 12.00 20.95
C GLY A 237 -36.03 11.67 19.79
N LEU A 238 -35.79 12.63 18.90
CA LEU A 238 -34.87 12.47 17.77
C LEU A 238 -33.41 12.45 18.23
N SER A 239 -33.03 13.23 19.24
CA SER A 239 -31.66 13.23 19.76
C SER A 239 -31.25 11.87 20.31
N PHE A 240 -32.10 11.20 21.10
CA PHE A 240 -31.80 9.85 21.60
C PHE A 240 -31.64 8.80 20.48
N ARG A 241 -32.35 8.97 19.36
CA ARG A 241 -32.24 8.09 18.19
C ARG A 241 -30.92 8.32 17.45
N LEU A 242 -30.60 9.59 17.17
CA LEU A 242 -29.37 9.97 16.48
C LEU A 242 -28.13 9.67 17.32
N GLU A 243 -28.21 9.81 18.65
CA GLU A 243 -27.13 9.49 19.57
C GLU A 243 -26.77 8.00 19.55
N ASN A 244 -27.77 7.12 19.55
CA ASN A 244 -27.53 5.68 19.40
C ASN A 244 -26.86 5.35 18.07
N LEU A 245 -27.34 5.94 16.97
CA LEU A 245 -26.70 5.77 15.67
C LEU A 245 -25.26 6.29 15.69
N ALA A 246 -25.02 7.44 16.31
CA ALA A 246 -23.69 8.00 16.45
C ALA A 246 -22.77 7.12 17.30
N ASN A 247 -23.25 6.47 18.37
CA ASN A 247 -22.47 5.51 19.15
C ASN A 247 -21.98 4.32 18.30
N ILE A 248 -22.83 3.80 17.41
CA ILE A 248 -22.44 2.74 16.46
C ILE A 248 -21.34 3.22 15.51
N TYR A 249 -21.44 4.46 15.01
CA TYR A 249 -20.39 5.04 14.16
C TYR A 249 -19.12 5.38 14.95
N LEU A 250 -19.20 5.75 16.23
CA LEU A 250 -18.05 5.92 17.13
C LEU A 250 -17.32 4.60 17.34
N GLU A 251 -18.06 3.50 17.53
CA GLU A 251 -17.47 2.16 17.63
C GLU A 251 -16.74 1.77 16.33
N ARG A 252 -17.36 2.02 15.17
CA ARG A 252 -16.74 1.79 13.85
C ARG A 252 -15.54 2.70 13.58
N LEU A 253 -15.51 3.90 14.15
CA LEU A 253 -14.41 4.86 14.00
C LEU A 253 -13.07 4.24 14.40
N PHE A 254 -13.07 3.42 15.47
CA PHE A 254 -11.88 2.70 15.94
C PHE A 254 -11.29 1.79 14.86
N GLN A 255 -12.12 1.14 14.04
CA GLN A 255 -11.68 0.22 12.98
C GLN A 255 -11.03 0.93 11.79
N THR A 256 -11.22 2.25 11.68
CA THR A 256 -10.63 3.05 10.58
C THR A 256 -9.14 3.36 10.79
N ILE A 257 -8.61 3.13 12.00
CA ILE A 257 -7.19 3.38 12.33
C ILE A 257 -6.49 2.05 12.55
N ASN A 258 -5.39 1.83 11.83
CA ASN A 258 -4.48 0.73 12.14
C ASN A 258 -3.70 1.06 13.43
N LEU A 259 -4.18 0.54 14.56
CA LEU A 259 -3.54 0.66 15.88
C LEU A 259 -2.62 -0.53 16.20
N ASN A 260 -2.26 -1.36 15.21
CA ASN A 260 -1.25 -2.41 15.41
C ASN A 260 0.10 -1.79 15.78
N PHE A 261 0.41 -0.62 15.21
CA PHE A 261 1.51 0.22 15.60
C PHE A 261 1.21 1.70 15.30
N ILE A 262 1.89 2.59 16.01
CA ILE A 262 1.65 4.02 15.97
C ILE A 262 2.91 4.72 15.50
N THR A 263 2.74 5.53 14.47
CA THR A 263 3.74 6.49 13.95
C THR A 263 3.15 7.90 13.94
N GLN A 264 3.93 8.91 13.55
CA GLN A 264 3.43 10.28 13.40
C GLN A 264 2.26 10.37 12.41
N ALA A 265 2.25 9.54 11.37
CA ALA A 265 1.14 9.47 10.41
C ALA A 265 -0.15 8.96 11.06
N THR A 266 -0.04 8.03 12.02
CA THR A 266 -1.17 7.54 12.81
C THR A 266 -1.73 8.64 13.71
N PHE A 267 -0.87 9.45 14.34
CA PHE A 267 -1.32 10.57 15.20
C PHE A 267 -2.19 11.61 14.49
N ILE A 268 -1.96 11.85 13.19
CA ILE A 268 -2.83 12.72 12.39
C ILE A 268 -4.27 12.20 12.37
N HIS A 269 -4.46 10.88 12.29
CA HIS A 269 -5.79 10.25 12.30
C HIS A 269 -6.36 10.19 13.72
N ILE A 270 -5.52 9.94 14.73
CA ILE A 270 -5.91 9.97 16.14
C ILE A 270 -6.47 11.34 16.52
N VAL A 271 -5.80 12.45 16.13
CA VAL A 271 -6.28 13.80 16.41
C VAL A 271 -7.64 14.07 15.78
N ARG A 272 -7.89 13.58 14.56
CA ARG A 272 -9.21 13.72 13.90
C ARG A 272 -10.31 12.98 14.67
N CYS A 273 -10.03 11.76 15.13
CA CYS A 273 -10.99 10.96 15.90
C CYS A 273 -11.23 11.55 17.29
N LEU A 274 -10.17 11.99 17.95
CA LEU A 274 -10.25 12.62 19.28
C LEU A 274 -11.17 13.85 19.27
N LYS A 275 -11.13 14.66 18.20
CA LYS A 275 -12.05 15.80 18.05
C LYS A 275 -13.53 15.36 18.04
N LEU A 276 -13.86 14.25 17.39
CA LEU A 276 -15.23 13.73 17.34
C LEU A 276 -15.68 13.18 18.70
N TYR A 277 -14.80 12.48 19.41
CA TYR A 277 -15.09 12.05 20.79
C TYR A 277 -15.31 13.22 21.75
N LEU A 278 -14.48 14.26 21.68
CA LEU A 278 -14.66 15.45 22.51
C LEU A 278 -15.93 16.22 22.17
N ARG A 279 -16.32 16.28 20.89
CA ARG A 279 -17.64 16.82 20.48
C ARG A 279 -18.79 16.01 21.05
N ALA A 280 -18.73 14.67 21.03
CA ALA A 280 -19.76 13.82 21.61
C ALA A 280 -19.97 14.11 23.11
N LEU A 281 -18.88 14.24 23.88
CA LEU A 281 -18.95 14.64 25.28
C LEU A 281 -19.58 16.03 25.48
N GLN A 282 -19.24 17.00 24.63
CA GLN A 282 -19.81 18.35 24.71
C GLN A 282 -21.31 18.37 24.39
N ILE A 283 -21.78 17.53 23.47
CA ILE A 283 -23.22 17.34 23.19
C ILE A 283 -23.94 16.85 24.44
N ASP A 284 -23.35 15.92 25.19
CA ASP A 284 -23.87 15.42 26.47
C ASP A 284 -23.66 16.40 27.66
N GLY A 285 -23.09 17.58 27.40
CA GLY A 285 -22.86 18.61 28.43
C GLY A 285 -21.63 18.36 29.32
N ILE A 286 -20.79 17.41 28.93
CA ILE A 286 -19.54 17.09 29.61
C ILE A 286 -18.43 17.99 29.06
N SER A 287 -17.74 18.69 29.96
CA SER A 287 -16.63 19.58 29.61
C SER A 287 -15.41 19.26 30.46
N SER A 288 -14.22 19.25 29.86
CA SER A 288 -12.97 19.00 30.57
C SER A 288 -11.83 19.80 29.96
N ARG A 289 -11.41 20.83 30.70
CA ARG A 289 -10.27 21.68 30.32
C ARG A 289 -8.99 20.87 30.13
N ARG A 290 -8.82 19.79 30.90
CA ARG A 290 -7.63 18.92 30.81
C ARG A 290 -7.63 18.16 29.49
N LEU A 291 -8.75 17.54 29.12
CA LEU A 291 -8.90 16.86 27.82
C LEU A 291 -8.66 17.83 26.67
N ASP A 292 -9.25 19.03 26.70
CA ASP A 292 -9.06 20.06 25.67
C ASP A 292 -7.59 20.49 25.56
N THR A 293 -6.90 20.63 26.70
CA THR A 293 -5.49 21.04 26.74
C THR A 293 -4.59 19.97 26.12
N TYR A 294 -4.75 18.70 26.52
CA TYR A 294 -3.93 17.61 25.99
C TYR A 294 -4.26 17.25 24.55
N ALA A 295 -5.53 17.36 24.13
CA ALA A 295 -5.91 17.22 22.73
C ALA A 295 -5.28 18.33 21.87
N SER A 296 -5.24 19.55 22.40
CA SER A 296 -4.56 20.69 21.75
C SER A 296 -3.05 20.48 21.67
N LEU A 297 -2.42 20.00 22.75
CA LEU A 297 -1.00 19.62 22.76
C LEU A 297 -0.70 18.55 21.70
N LEU A 298 -1.54 17.51 21.59
CA LEU A 298 -1.39 16.49 20.56
C LEU A 298 -1.49 17.08 19.15
N SER A 299 -2.48 17.94 18.91
CA SER A 299 -2.65 18.59 17.61
C SER A 299 -1.46 19.48 17.23
N SER A 300 -0.89 20.20 18.20
CA SER A 300 0.30 21.03 17.98
C SER A 300 1.56 20.20 17.76
N SER A 301 1.68 19.03 18.38
CA SER A 301 2.87 18.16 18.28
C SER A 301 3.18 17.71 16.84
N ILE A 302 2.15 17.50 16.01
CA ILE A 302 2.29 16.98 14.64
C ILE A 302 3.22 17.84 13.77
N GLY A 303 3.24 19.15 13.99
CA GLY A 303 4.08 20.09 13.22
C GLY A 303 5.46 20.36 13.82
N ILE A 304 5.75 19.85 15.02
CA ILE A 304 6.99 20.15 15.75
C ILE A 304 8.08 19.18 15.32
N LYS A 305 9.21 19.74 14.86
CA LYS A 305 10.41 18.94 14.55
C LYS A 305 11.02 18.40 15.83
N ARG A 306 11.51 17.15 15.80
CA ARG A 306 12.13 16.45 16.94
C ARG A 306 11.21 16.31 18.15
N PHE A 307 9.92 16.09 17.90
CA PHE A 307 8.99 15.72 18.95
C PHE A 307 9.09 14.22 19.20
N SER A 308 9.56 13.85 20.38
CA SER A 308 9.94 12.48 20.72
C SER A 308 8.75 11.55 20.92
N TYR A 309 9.04 10.25 20.86
CA TYR A 309 8.10 9.21 21.21
C TYR A 309 7.50 9.36 22.62
N THR A 310 8.35 9.60 23.62
CA THR A 310 7.93 9.65 25.04
C THR A 310 7.03 10.85 25.32
N GLN A 311 7.24 11.97 24.63
CA GLN A 311 6.35 13.14 24.74
C GLN A 311 4.93 12.83 24.22
N HIS A 312 4.79 12.04 23.15
CA HIS A 312 3.47 11.59 22.71
C HIS A 312 2.82 10.68 23.75
N LEU A 313 3.58 9.77 24.37
CA LEU A 313 3.08 8.90 25.43
C LEU A 313 2.60 9.70 26.66
N ASP A 314 3.34 10.74 27.06
CA ASP A 314 2.93 11.62 28.17
C ASP A 314 1.63 12.37 27.87
N ILE A 315 1.44 12.82 26.62
CA ILE A 315 0.19 13.45 26.18
C ILE A 315 -0.97 12.44 26.27
N MET A 316 -0.78 11.22 25.80
CA MET A 316 -1.82 10.19 25.85
C MET A 316 -2.19 9.80 27.29
N ARG A 317 -1.19 9.71 28.19
CA ARG A 317 -1.44 9.51 29.63
C ARG A 317 -2.21 10.67 30.24
N GLY A 318 -1.89 11.92 29.88
CA GLY A 318 -2.64 13.10 30.28
C GLY A 318 -4.10 13.10 29.80
N LEU A 319 -4.36 12.59 28.59
CA LEU A 319 -5.73 12.36 28.10
C LEU A 319 -6.45 11.29 28.93
N SER A 320 -5.80 10.18 29.27
CA SER A 320 -6.39 9.13 30.13
C SER A 320 -6.73 9.66 31.52
N GLU A 321 -5.84 10.46 32.12
CA GLU A 321 -6.15 11.16 33.38
C GLU A 321 -7.35 12.11 33.23
N GLY A 322 -7.44 12.84 32.11
CA GLY A 322 -8.58 13.70 31.83
C GLY A 322 -9.92 12.96 31.73
N VAL A 323 -9.92 11.71 31.21
CA VAL A 323 -11.12 10.85 31.20
C VAL A 323 -11.50 10.43 32.62
N LYS A 324 -10.52 10.06 33.46
CA LYS A 324 -10.75 9.73 34.87
C LYS A 324 -11.33 10.93 35.64
N ASP A 325 -10.84 12.13 35.38
CA ASP A 325 -11.35 13.36 35.98
C ASP A 325 -12.82 13.61 35.58
N VAL A 326 -13.18 13.36 34.32
CA VAL A 326 -14.58 13.43 33.85
C VAL A 326 -15.46 12.44 34.60
N ILE A 327 -15.04 11.16 34.67
CA ILE A 327 -15.78 10.11 35.37
C ILE A 327 -15.99 10.47 36.85
N TYR A 328 -14.96 11.03 37.47
CA TYR A 328 -15.04 11.46 38.86
C TYR A 328 -15.99 12.65 39.04
N ALA A 329 -15.82 13.71 38.25
CA ALA A 329 -16.56 14.96 38.43
C ALA A 329 -18.06 14.84 38.10
N TYR A 330 -18.39 14.13 37.01
CA TYR A 330 -19.75 14.07 36.50
C TYR A 330 -20.57 12.89 37.05
N TYR A 331 -19.92 11.85 37.55
CA TYR A 331 -20.63 10.63 37.99
C TYR A 331 -20.28 10.23 39.41
N THR A 332 -19.00 9.93 39.66
CA THR A 332 -18.58 9.34 40.95
C THR A 332 -18.89 10.30 42.11
N ASN A 333 -18.41 11.53 42.04
CA ASN A 333 -18.56 12.52 43.10
C ASN A 333 -20.02 12.90 43.38
N ILE A 334 -20.90 12.84 42.35
CA ILE A 334 -22.32 13.19 42.49
C ILE A 334 -23.09 12.09 43.22
N HIS A 335 -22.83 10.81 42.90
CA HIS A 335 -23.64 9.71 43.42
C HIS A 335 -23.01 8.94 44.58
N GLN A 336 -21.68 8.96 44.77
CA GLN A 336 -20.99 8.09 45.73
C GLN A 336 -21.54 8.18 47.15
N ASN A 337 -21.74 9.40 47.67
CA ASN A 337 -22.30 9.60 49.01
C ASN A 337 -23.79 9.19 49.05
N ASN A 338 -24.55 9.46 48.00
CA ASN A 338 -25.97 9.12 47.94
C ASN A 338 -26.18 7.60 47.91
N LEU A 339 -25.39 6.88 47.11
CA LEU A 339 -25.45 5.42 47.00
C LEU A 339 -25.12 4.73 48.33
N SER A 340 -24.15 5.28 49.07
CA SER A 340 -23.81 4.76 50.41
C SER A 340 -24.96 4.83 51.42
N ILE A 341 -25.94 5.72 51.18
CA ILE A 341 -27.13 5.88 52.02
C ILE A 341 -28.31 5.07 51.44
N ILE A 342 -28.50 5.10 50.12
CA ILE A 342 -29.66 4.52 49.44
C ILE A 342 -29.59 2.99 49.39
N ILE A 343 -28.42 2.41 49.08
CA ILE A 343 -28.27 0.96 48.88
C ILE A 343 -28.71 0.16 50.12
N PRO A 344 -28.29 0.52 51.36
CA PRO A 344 -28.76 -0.16 52.56
C PRO A 344 -30.27 0.00 52.83
N GLN A 345 -30.90 1.07 52.32
CA GLN A 345 -32.32 1.37 52.56
C GLN A 345 -33.26 0.63 51.59
N ILE A 346 -32.82 0.37 50.36
CA ILE A 346 -33.63 -0.34 49.35
C ILE A 346 -33.82 -1.81 49.73
N GLY A 347 -32.76 -2.47 50.21
CA GLY A 347 -32.77 -3.90 50.55
C GLY A 347 -32.75 -4.82 49.32
N GLN A 348 -32.40 -6.10 49.50
CA GLN A 348 -32.21 -7.06 48.40
C GLN A 348 -33.48 -7.28 47.55
N GLU A 349 -34.65 -7.33 48.18
CA GLU A 349 -35.91 -7.68 47.51
C GLU A 349 -36.31 -6.68 46.42
N ASN A 350 -35.97 -5.40 46.63
CA ASN A 350 -36.29 -4.30 45.73
C ASN A 350 -35.21 -4.06 44.66
N LEU A 351 -34.12 -4.84 44.64
CA LEU A 351 -33.13 -4.81 43.58
C LEU A 351 -33.62 -5.59 42.35
N LEU A 352 -33.27 -5.07 41.16
CA LEU A 352 -33.43 -5.80 39.91
C LEU A 352 -32.67 -7.13 39.97
N THR A 353 -33.24 -8.17 39.37
CA THR A 353 -32.74 -9.55 39.42
C THR A 353 -31.25 -9.67 39.08
N MET A 354 -30.78 -8.86 38.12
CA MET A 354 -29.38 -8.83 37.68
C MET A 354 -28.38 -8.33 38.74
N TYR A 355 -28.82 -7.55 39.72
CA TYR A 355 -27.95 -7.00 40.78
C TYR A 355 -28.07 -7.73 42.12
N ARG A 356 -29.06 -8.63 42.27
CA ARG A 356 -29.30 -9.36 43.53
C ARG A 356 -28.12 -10.24 43.95
N SER A 357 -27.33 -10.73 42.99
CA SER A 357 -26.13 -11.55 43.23
C SER A 357 -24.96 -10.77 43.86
N LEU A 358 -24.99 -9.43 43.79
CA LEU A 358 -23.97 -8.55 44.37
C LEU A 358 -24.27 -8.19 45.83
N TRP A 359 -25.45 -8.57 46.32
CA TRP A 359 -25.90 -8.33 47.69
C TRP A 359 -25.41 -9.43 48.63
N ASP A 360 -24.83 -9.00 49.75
CA ASP A 360 -24.39 -9.83 50.86
C ASP A 360 -24.78 -9.15 52.18
N ASP A 361 -25.65 -9.81 52.94
CA ASP A 361 -26.16 -9.31 54.22
C ASP A 361 -25.08 -9.29 55.31
N ASP A 362 -24.06 -10.13 55.20
CA ASP A 362 -23.00 -10.25 56.19
C ASP A 362 -21.90 -9.17 56.02
N ASP A 363 -21.84 -8.51 54.85
CA ASP A 363 -20.87 -7.46 54.52
C ASP A 363 -21.50 -6.30 53.74
N ILE A 364 -22.34 -5.54 54.44
CA ILE A 364 -23.01 -4.34 53.88
C ILE A 364 -22.03 -3.32 53.29
N PRO A 365 -20.88 -2.99 53.91
CA PRO A 365 -19.89 -2.09 53.30
C PRO A 365 -19.39 -2.57 51.93
N SER A 366 -19.06 -3.85 51.78
CA SER A 366 -18.63 -4.41 50.48
C SER A 366 -19.79 -4.49 49.49
N THR A 367 -21.00 -4.78 49.96
CA THR A 367 -22.23 -4.74 49.13
C THR A 367 -22.46 -3.36 48.54
N VAL A 368 -22.32 -2.29 49.35
CA VAL A 368 -22.40 -0.90 48.88
C VAL A 368 -21.35 -0.63 47.82
N LEU A 369 -20.10 -1.08 48.01
CA LEU A 369 -19.03 -0.88 47.04
C LEU A 369 -19.32 -1.58 45.71
N ARG A 370 -19.66 -2.87 45.73
CA ARG A 370 -19.94 -3.68 44.52
C ARG A 370 -21.12 -3.14 43.72
N LEU A 371 -22.21 -2.79 44.41
CA LEU A 371 -23.40 -2.23 43.77
C LEU A 371 -23.15 -0.82 43.24
N SER A 372 -22.41 0.01 43.97
CA SER A 372 -22.02 1.34 43.50
C SER A 372 -21.14 1.25 42.25
N GLU A 373 -20.17 0.33 42.24
CA GLU A 373 -19.30 0.09 41.08
C GLU A 373 -20.11 -0.36 39.86
N SER A 374 -21.04 -1.32 40.04
CA SER A 374 -21.92 -1.75 38.96
C SER A 374 -22.78 -0.60 38.45
N PHE A 375 -23.37 0.20 39.34
CA PHE A 375 -24.16 1.37 38.99
C PHE A 375 -23.33 2.39 38.19
N PHE A 376 -22.12 2.72 38.64
CA PHE A 376 -21.24 3.64 37.92
C PHE A 376 -20.85 3.11 36.56
N ARG A 377 -20.51 1.83 36.44
CA ARG A 377 -20.18 1.20 35.17
C ARG A 377 -21.35 1.29 34.20
N ASP A 378 -22.56 0.98 34.65
CA ASP A 378 -23.75 1.01 33.80
C ASP A 378 -24.09 2.44 33.38
N LEU A 379 -23.91 3.42 34.27
CA LEU A 379 -24.09 4.84 33.96
C LEU A 379 -23.06 5.32 32.93
N ILE A 380 -21.77 5.05 33.12
CA ILE A 380 -20.69 5.39 32.18
C ILE A 380 -20.90 4.72 30.82
N ALA A 381 -21.40 3.48 30.79
CA ALA A 381 -21.68 2.77 29.55
C ALA A 381 -22.84 3.40 28.76
N THR A 382 -23.78 4.08 29.43
CA THR A 382 -24.88 4.81 28.78
C THR A 382 -24.51 6.22 28.33
N THR A 383 -23.37 6.75 28.78
CA THR A 383 -22.89 8.09 28.43
C THR A 383 -22.42 8.15 26.98
N PHE A 384 -22.87 9.17 26.24
CA PHE A 384 -22.52 9.35 24.85
C PHE A 384 -21.00 9.48 24.63
N GLY A 385 -20.40 8.50 23.95
CA GLY A 385 -18.99 8.53 23.53
C GLY A 385 -17.92 8.36 24.62
N LEU A 386 -18.25 8.38 25.92
CA LEU A 386 -17.25 8.35 27.00
C LEU A 386 -16.50 7.02 27.09
N GLN A 387 -17.23 5.90 27.12
CA GLN A 387 -16.62 4.57 27.16
C GLN A 387 -15.78 4.29 25.91
N HIS A 388 -16.25 4.74 24.74
CA HIS A 388 -15.52 4.58 23.48
C HIS A 388 -14.24 5.42 23.46
N LEU A 389 -14.26 6.64 24.00
CA LEU A 389 -13.06 7.48 24.17
C LEU A 389 -12.04 6.83 25.10
N ASP A 390 -12.48 6.31 26.26
CA ASP A 390 -11.58 5.66 27.22
C ASP A 390 -10.90 4.43 26.60
N ASN A 391 -11.68 3.58 25.93
CA ASN A 391 -11.15 2.41 25.21
C ASN A 391 -10.16 2.82 24.11
N PHE A 392 -10.46 3.89 23.38
CA PHE A 392 -9.60 4.40 22.31
C PHE A 392 -8.25 4.89 22.85
N ILE A 393 -8.26 5.73 23.89
CA ILE A 393 -7.04 6.24 24.53
C ILE A 393 -6.24 5.09 25.15
N SER A 394 -6.91 4.20 25.87
CA SER A 394 -6.27 3.06 26.53
C SER A 394 -5.57 2.15 25.53
N ARG A 395 -6.21 1.86 24.39
CA ARG A 395 -5.57 1.07 23.33
C ARG A 395 -4.33 1.76 22.75
N ILE A 396 -4.39 3.07 22.53
CA ILE A 396 -3.26 3.85 22.04
C ILE A 396 -2.08 3.77 23.03
N ILE A 397 -2.35 3.96 24.33
CA ILE A 397 -1.33 3.84 25.38
C ILE A 397 -0.72 2.43 25.38
N GLN A 398 -1.54 1.39 25.34
CA GLN A 398 -1.06 0.00 25.30
C GLN A 398 -0.16 -0.27 24.09
N THR A 399 -0.55 0.20 22.90
CA THR A 399 0.28 0.06 21.69
C THR A 399 1.59 0.82 21.84
N LEU A 400 1.56 2.03 22.42
CA LEU A 400 2.77 2.79 22.67
C LEU A 400 3.67 2.14 23.74
N GLU A 401 3.11 1.57 24.80
CA GLU A 401 3.92 0.89 25.82
C GLU A 401 4.56 -0.38 25.23
N ALA A 402 3.82 -1.17 24.45
CA ALA A 402 4.36 -2.34 23.77
C ALA A 402 5.49 -2.00 22.78
N GLN A 403 5.39 -0.90 22.04
CA GLN A 403 6.48 -0.42 21.17
C GLN A 403 7.72 -0.03 21.98
N LYS A 404 7.52 0.66 23.11
CA LYS A 404 8.61 1.11 23.99
C LYS A 404 9.38 -0.05 24.60
N ASP A 405 8.68 -1.14 24.93
CA ASP A 405 9.30 -2.31 25.56
C ASP A 405 10.15 -3.12 24.58
N LEU A 406 9.84 -3.06 23.28
CA LEU A 406 10.51 -3.85 22.23
C LEU A 406 11.67 -3.11 21.54
N LEU A 407 11.65 -1.77 21.53
CA LEU A 407 12.55 -0.96 20.72
C LEU A 407 13.34 0.03 21.57
N ASP A 408 14.60 0.25 21.19
CA ASP A 408 15.42 1.33 21.77
C ASP A 408 14.96 2.71 21.30
N GLU A 409 15.38 3.76 22.02
CA GLU A 409 14.97 5.16 21.78
C GLU A 409 15.24 5.63 20.35
N LYS A 410 16.40 5.28 19.77
CA LYS A 410 16.76 5.69 18.40
C LYS A 410 15.84 5.02 17.38
N THR A 411 15.55 3.74 17.57
CA THR A 411 14.67 2.98 16.69
C THR A 411 13.22 3.46 16.79
N LEU A 412 12.76 3.82 18.00
CA LEU A 412 11.44 4.40 18.22
C LEU A 412 11.27 5.73 17.50
N ASP A 413 12.24 6.65 17.63
CA ASP A 413 12.18 7.93 16.94
C ASP A 413 12.18 7.76 15.42
N LEU A 414 12.92 6.78 14.89
CA LEU A 414 12.89 6.45 13.48
C LEU A 414 11.52 5.88 13.05
N LEU A 415 10.97 4.93 13.83
CA LEU A 415 9.62 4.39 13.58
C LEU A 415 8.56 5.48 13.63
N MET A 416 8.72 6.49 14.48
CA MET A 416 7.81 7.63 14.53
C MET A 416 7.81 8.44 13.24
N THR A 417 8.94 8.53 12.54
CA THR A 417 9.00 9.19 11.23
C THR A 417 8.45 8.35 10.09
N TYR A 418 8.37 7.02 10.26
CA TYR A 418 7.90 6.11 9.23
C TYR A 418 6.43 6.39 8.86
N ASN A 419 6.20 6.61 7.57
CA ASN A 419 4.87 6.73 6.99
C ASN A 419 4.56 5.56 6.04
N PRO A 420 3.74 4.59 6.47
CA PRO A 420 3.34 3.46 5.63
C PRO A 420 2.73 3.85 4.28
N LYS A 421 2.00 4.98 4.21
CA LYS A 421 1.39 5.47 2.96
C LYS A 421 2.41 5.98 1.94
N LYS A 422 3.67 6.18 2.35
CA LYS A 422 4.77 6.61 1.49
C LYS A 422 5.76 5.49 1.16
N SER A 423 5.54 4.28 1.68
CA SER A 423 6.50 3.17 1.54
C SER A 423 6.64 2.66 0.11
N ILE A 424 5.52 2.57 -0.63
CA ILE A 424 5.46 2.03 -1.99
C ILE A 424 4.59 2.93 -2.86
N SER A 425 5.00 3.10 -4.12
CA SER A 425 4.26 3.79 -5.17
C SER A 425 4.10 2.87 -6.38
N SER A 426 2.88 2.74 -6.91
CA SER A 426 2.62 2.05 -8.18
C SER A 426 2.84 3.00 -9.35
N LEU A 427 3.22 2.47 -10.53
CA LEU A 427 3.30 3.25 -11.76
C LEU A 427 1.92 3.71 -12.26
N PHE A 428 0.86 2.95 -11.99
CA PHE A 428 -0.48 3.19 -12.57
C PHE A 428 -1.50 3.72 -11.55
N ASN A 429 -1.15 3.73 -10.27
CA ASN A 429 -1.93 4.36 -9.21
C ASN A 429 -1.10 5.45 -8.53
N GLU A 430 -1.27 6.68 -9.02
CA GLU A 430 -0.42 7.81 -8.63
C GLU A 430 -0.64 8.21 -7.16
N ASN A 431 0.44 8.19 -6.39
CA ASN A 431 0.45 8.71 -5.03
C ASN A 431 1.14 10.09 -5.00
N LEU A 432 0.33 11.15 -4.99
CA LEU A 432 0.80 12.54 -4.98
C LEU A 432 1.77 12.86 -3.82
N SER A 433 1.70 12.11 -2.72
CA SER A 433 2.60 12.32 -1.57
C SER A 433 4.03 11.80 -1.78
N THR A 434 4.21 10.91 -2.76
CA THR A 434 5.48 10.30 -3.14
C THR A 434 5.93 10.68 -4.54
N HIS A 435 5.09 11.36 -5.36
CA HIS A 435 5.40 11.75 -6.74
C HIS A 435 6.47 12.87 -6.79
N ASN A 436 7.72 12.51 -6.49
CA ASN A 436 8.88 13.39 -6.56
C ASN A 436 10.17 12.57 -6.61
N LEU A 437 11.24 13.20 -7.13
CA LEU A 437 12.57 12.60 -7.28
C LEU A 437 13.17 12.09 -5.96
N ILE A 438 12.82 12.68 -4.82
CA ILE A 438 13.38 12.30 -3.53
C ILE A 438 12.88 10.92 -3.12
N HIS A 439 11.58 10.65 -3.28
CA HIS A 439 10.98 9.38 -2.87
C HIS A 439 11.21 8.29 -3.91
N LEU A 440 11.01 8.59 -5.20
CA LEU A 440 11.05 7.59 -6.27
C LEU A 440 12.44 7.35 -6.86
N GLY A 441 13.39 8.23 -6.54
CA GLY A 441 14.66 8.31 -7.26
C GLY A 441 14.49 8.79 -8.70
N ASN A 442 15.58 9.05 -9.39
CA ASN A 442 15.57 9.53 -10.78
C ASN A 442 14.94 8.51 -11.73
N LYS A 443 15.35 7.24 -11.62
CA LYS A 443 14.85 6.15 -12.47
C LYS A 443 13.36 5.91 -12.26
N GLY A 444 12.92 5.77 -11.01
CA GLY A 444 11.52 5.49 -10.69
C GLY A 444 10.60 6.66 -11.07
N PHE A 445 11.04 7.89 -10.82
CA PHE A 445 10.30 9.09 -11.23
C PHE A 445 10.10 9.15 -12.75
N ASN A 446 11.18 8.95 -13.54
CA ASN A 446 11.06 9.01 -14.99
C ASN A 446 10.19 7.88 -15.57
N LEU A 447 10.24 6.68 -14.99
CA LEU A 447 9.35 5.58 -15.37
C LEU A 447 7.87 5.92 -15.11
N MET A 448 7.58 6.58 -13.98
CA MET A 448 6.23 7.02 -13.65
C MET A 448 5.72 8.08 -14.62
N VAL A 449 6.55 9.06 -14.97
CA VAL A 449 6.19 10.08 -15.96
C VAL A 449 5.95 9.45 -17.34
N LEU A 450 6.83 8.54 -17.77
CA LEU A 450 6.66 7.82 -19.05
C LEU A 450 5.37 6.98 -19.07
N ALA A 451 5.07 6.27 -17.99
CA ALA A 451 3.86 5.45 -17.88
C ALA A 451 2.59 6.33 -17.89
N GLY A 452 2.58 7.44 -17.15
CA GLY A 452 1.49 8.42 -17.18
C GLY A 452 1.25 9.05 -18.55
N ASP A 453 2.30 9.14 -19.37
CA ASP A 453 2.26 9.62 -20.76
C ASP A 453 1.94 8.52 -21.80
N GLY A 454 1.55 7.32 -21.34
CA GLY A 454 1.18 6.19 -22.18
C GLY A 454 2.34 5.61 -23.00
N LYS A 455 3.59 5.80 -22.56
CA LYS A 455 4.76 5.15 -23.18
C LYS A 455 4.82 3.70 -22.73
N PRO A 456 5.36 2.79 -23.56
CA PRO A 456 5.33 1.37 -23.26
C PRO A 456 6.37 1.04 -22.19
N VAL A 457 6.01 1.18 -20.92
CA VAL A 457 6.84 0.87 -19.77
C VAL A 457 6.34 -0.43 -19.14
N PRO A 458 7.21 -1.44 -18.89
CA PRO A 458 6.80 -2.65 -18.19
C PRO A 458 6.25 -2.31 -16.79
N PRO A 459 5.18 -2.98 -16.33
CA PRO A 459 4.61 -2.73 -15.01
C PRO A 459 5.65 -2.85 -13.90
N ALA A 460 5.58 -1.92 -12.94
CA ALA A 460 6.52 -1.85 -11.83
C ALA A 460 5.90 -1.25 -10.57
N ALA A 461 6.51 -1.60 -9.44
CA ALA A 461 6.28 -1.01 -8.14
C ALA A 461 7.59 -0.40 -7.63
N ILE A 462 7.50 0.77 -7.01
CA ILE A 462 8.66 1.49 -6.49
C ILE A 462 8.55 1.54 -4.97
N ILE A 463 9.42 0.80 -4.29
CA ILE A 463 9.68 0.97 -2.86
C ILE A 463 10.49 2.26 -2.71
N THR A 464 9.94 3.24 -2.00
CA THR A 464 10.50 4.59 -1.98
C THR A 464 11.69 4.70 -1.01
N THR A 465 12.40 5.83 -1.07
CA THR A 465 13.45 6.16 -0.09
C THR A 465 12.93 6.29 1.34
N GLU A 466 11.62 6.33 1.57
CA GLU A 466 11.03 6.25 2.91
C GLU A 466 11.42 4.95 3.61
N ILE A 467 11.36 3.83 2.88
CA ILE A 467 11.76 2.52 3.40
C ILE A 467 13.26 2.49 3.61
N PHE A 468 14.07 3.03 2.70
CA PHE A 468 15.52 3.12 2.94
C PHE A 468 15.85 3.83 4.26
N ARG A 469 15.23 4.99 4.53
CA ARG A 469 15.47 5.76 5.77
C ARG A 469 15.02 4.99 6.99
N CYS A 470 13.84 4.37 6.94
CA CYS A 470 13.22 3.71 8.08
C CYS A 470 13.55 2.21 8.19
N TRP A 471 14.35 1.66 7.28
CA TRP A 471 14.61 0.21 7.18
C TRP A 471 15.07 -0.42 8.50
N PRO A 472 16.00 0.20 9.27
CA PRO A 472 16.40 -0.35 10.56
C PRO A 472 15.23 -0.55 11.54
N ALA A 473 14.26 0.37 11.55
CA ALA A 473 13.07 0.29 12.40
C ALA A 473 12.05 -0.72 11.86
N VAL A 474 11.77 -0.69 10.55
CA VAL A 474 10.83 -1.61 9.90
C VAL A 474 11.31 -3.05 10.01
N ARG A 475 12.61 -3.31 9.80
CA ARG A 475 13.20 -4.66 9.87
C ARG A 475 13.14 -5.24 11.29
N LYS A 476 13.42 -4.42 12.31
CA LYS A 476 13.48 -4.84 13.72
C LYS A 476 12.11 -5.03 14.36
N PHE A 477 11.08 -4.31 13.88
CA PHE A 477 9.75 -4.35 14.45
C PHE A 477 8.77 -5.12 13.58
N ASP A 478 8.46 -6.36 13.99
CA ASP A 478 7.67 -7.32 13.19
C ASP A 478 6.35 -6.74 12.68
N ARG A 479 5.60 -5.98 13.49
CA ARG A 479 4.31 -5.40 13.05
C ARG A 479 4.46 -4.39 11.91
N ALA A 480 5.54 -3.60 11.90
CA ALA A 480 5.83 -2.68 10.79
C ALA A 480 6.35 -3.44 9.58
N ARG A 481 7.16 -4.50 9.78
CA ARG A 481 7.61 -5.38 8.71
C ARG A 481 6.43 -6.05 8.03
N ASP A 482 5.52 -6.66 8.77
CA ASP A 482 4.37 -7.39 8.23
C ASP A 482 3.44 -6.48 7.43
N GLU A 483 3.22 -5.24 7.91
CA GLU A 483 2.45 -4.24 7.16
C GLU A 483 3.13 -3.85 5.86
N PHE A 484 4.45 -3.61 5.88
CA PHE A 484 5.22 -3.33 4.68
C PHE A 484 5.20 -4.52 3.70
N MET A 485 5.40 -5.74 4.19
CA MET A 485 5.34 -6.96 3.37
C MET A 485 3.96 -7.17 2.75
N GLY A 486 2.90 -6.87 3.48
CA GLY A 486 1.53 -6.86 2.95
C GLY A 486 1.39 -5.91 1.75
N ARG A 487 1.97 -4.71 1.83
CA ARG A 487 1.97 -3.75 0.70
C ARG A 487 2.79 -4.26 -0.49
N VAL A 488 3.96 -4.84 -0.26
CA VAL A 488 4.77 -5.43 -1.35
C VAL A 488 3.95 -6.51 -2.04
N ARG A 489 3.29 -7.41 -1.29
CA ARG A 489 2.43 -8.46 -1.88
C ARG A 489 1.33 -7.87 -2.74
N SER A 490 0.59 -6.87 -2.23
CA SER A 490 -0.46 -6.20 -3.01
C SER A 490 0.07 -5.58 -4.31
N SER A 491 1.26 -4.98 -4.27
CA SER A 491 1.90 -4.43 -5.47
C SER A 491 2.37 -5.51 -6.47
N ILE A 492 2.80 -6.68 -6.00
CA ILE A 492 3.09 -7.80 -6.90
C ILE A 492 1.80 -8.30 -7.55
N THR A 493 0.70 -8.44 -6.80
CA THR A 493 -0.60 -8.82 -7.35
C THR A 493 -1.09 -7.85 -8.43
N GLU A 494 -0.89 -6.54 -8.24
CA GLU A 494 -1.19 -5.54 -9.27
C GLU A 494 -0.37 -5.78 -10.55
N ILE A 495 0.92 -6.13 -10.43
CA ILE A 495 1.77 -6.47 -11.59
C ILE A 495 1.28 -7.78 -12.26
N GLU A 496 0.88 -8.78 -11.48
CA GLU A 496 0.32 -10.04 -11.99
C GLU A 496 -0.95 -9.78 -12.81
N GLU A 497 -1.87 -8.97 -12.30
CA GLU A 497 -3.11 -8.58 -12.98
C GLU A 497 -2.83 -7.84 -14.30
N LEU A 498 -1.88 -6.89 -14.30
CA LEU A 498 -1.54 -6.11 -15.49
C LEU A 498 -0.81 -6.92 -16.56
N THR A 499 -0.01 -7.91 -16.16
CA THR A 499 0.78 -8.74 -17.09
C THR A 499 0.09 -10.03 -17.49
N GLY A 500 -0.90 -10.49 -16.71
CA GLY A 500 -1.48 -11.82 -16.82
C GLY A 500 -0.48 -12.95 -16.53
N LYS A 501 0.62 -12.67 -15.82
CA LYS A 501 1.62 -13.65 -15.37
C LYS A 501 1.51 -13.82 -13.86
N VAL A 502 2.08 -14.90 -13.30
CA VAL A 502 2.00 -15.22 -11.87
C VAL A 502 3.41 -15.43 -11.31
N PHE A 503 3.71 -14.77 -10.19
CA PHE A 503 5.00 -14.83 -9.53
C PHE A 503 5.19 -16.19 -8.87
N GLY A 504 6.26 -16.91 -9.24
CA GLY A 504 6.50 -18.28 -8.78
C GLY A 504 5.64 -19.37 -9.44
N SER A 505 5.04 -19.09 -10.60
CA SER A 505 4.30 -20.09 -11.40
C SER A 505 5.17 -20.66 -12.53
N PRO A 506 5.19 -21.99 -12.74
CA PRO A 506 5.87 -22.64 -13.86
C PRO A 506 5.11 -22.49 -15.19
N ASP A 507 3.79 -22.31 -15.15
CA ASP A 507 2.95 -22.24 -16.37
C ASP A 507 3.00 -20.85 -17.02
N ARG A 508 2.89 -19.80 -16.19
CA ARG A 508 2.86 -18.40 -16.64
C ARG A 508 3.82 -17.56 -15.81
N PRO A 509 5.14 -17.80 -15.90
CA PRO A 509 6.11 -17.22 -14.98
C PRO A 509 6.18 -15.70 -15.10
N LEU A 510 5.93 -15.01 -13.99
CA LEU A 510 6.34 -13.63 -13.78
C LEU A 510 7.72 -13.63 -13.14
N LEU A 511 8.74 -13.18 -13.87
CA LEU A 511 10.04 -12.85 -13.29
C LEU A 511 10.18 -11.34 -13.14
N LEU A 512 10.92 -10.92 -12.12
CA LEU A 512 11.08 -9.52 -11.75
C LEU A 512 12.55 -9.09 -11.87
N SER A 513 12.75 -7.82 -12.25
CA SER A 513 13.99 -7.11 -12.03
C SER A 513 13.88 -6.25 -10.79
N VAL A 514 14.90 -6.28 -9.95
CA VAL A 514 14.99 -5.47 -8.73
C VAL A 514 16.18 -4.54 -8.89
N ARG A 515 15.88 -3.24 -9.11
CA ARG A 515 16.85 -2.22 -9.53
C ARG A 515 16.90 -1.09 -8.51
N SER A 516 18.07 -0.58 -8.20
CA SER A 516 18.20 0.66 -7.42
C SER A 516 17.68 1.90 -8.19
N GLY A 517 17.24 2.91 -7.45
CA GLY A 517 16.85 4.22 -7.97
C GLY A 517 17.21 5.33 -6.97
N ALA A 518 18.42 5.87 -7.05
CA ALA A 518 18.80 7.04 -6.25
C ALA A 518 18.28 8.34 -6.88
N ALA A 519 18.07 9.38 -6.05
CA ALA A 519 17.69 10.71 -6.52
C ALA A 519 18.78 11.33 -7.41
N VAL A 520 20.04 11.12 -7.03
CA VAL A 520 21.21 11.49 -7.84
C VAL A 520 21.70 10.29 -8.63
N SER A 521 21.89 10.45 -9.94
CA SER A 521 22.29 9.37 -10.83
C SER A 521 23.70 8.85 -10.52
N MET A 522 23.81 7.56 -10.23
CA MET A 522 25.06 6.81 -9.99
C MET A 522 25.18 5.63 -10.97
N PRO A 523 25.63 5.86 -12.22
CA PRO A 523 25.67 4.84 -13.27
C PRO A 523 26.62 3.70 -12.91
N GLY A 524 26.19 2.45 -13.04
CA GLY A 524 27.00 1.25 -12.80
C GLY A 524 27.31 0.95 -11.32
N MET A 525 27.10 1.88 -10.39
CA MET A 525 27.57 1.72 -9.01
C MET A 525 26.68 0.84 -8.13
N MET A 526 25.39 0.80 -8.44
CA MET A 526 24.38 0.20 -7.58
C MET A 526 23.95 -1.17 -8.10
N THR A 527 23.57 -2.05 -7.17
CA THR A 527 23.17 -3.43 -7.51
C THR A 527 21.89 -3.46 -8.33
N THR A 528 21.83 -4.38 -9.28
CA THR A 528 20.64 -4.76 -10.03
C THR A 528 20.60 -6.28 -10.09
N ILE A 529 19.44 -6.86 -9.78
CA ILE A 529 19.22 -8.31 -9.84
C ILE A 529 18.11 -8.56 -10.85
N HIS A 530 18.41 -9.36 -11.86
CA HIS A 530 17.47 -9.75 -12.91
C HIS A 530 16.89 -11.13 -12.61
N ASN A 531 15.74 -11.45 -13.23
CA ASN A 531 15.14 -12.79 -13.20
C ASN A 531 14.79 -13.32 -11.79
N VAL A 532 14.48 -12.43 -10.84
CA VAL A 532 14.01 -12.79 -9.51
C VAL A 532 12.68 -13.53 -9.62
N GLY A 533 12.55 -14.64 -8.90
CA GLY A 533 11.43 -15.58 -8.98
C GLY A 533 11.72 -16.86 -9.76
N SER A 534 12.97 -17.06 -10.19
CA SER A 534 13.42 -18.25 -10.91
C SER A 534 14.08 -19.24 -9.94
N ASN A 535 13.81 -20.53 -10.09
CA ASN A 535 14.56 -21.62 -9.46
C ASN A 535 14.66 -22.81 -10.43
N SER A 536 15.51 -23.79 -10.12
CA SER A 536 15.77 -24.92 -11.01
C SER A 536 14.51 -25.76 -11.26
N GLU A 537 13.71 -26.03 -10.24
CA GLU A 537 12.46 -26.79 -10.35
C GLU A 537 11.43 -26.12 -11.27
N LEU A 538 11.15 -24.82 -11.07
CA LEU A 538 10.22 -24.03 -11.89
C LEU A 538 10.70 -23.94 -13.35
N VAL A 539 12.01 -23.86 -13.57
CA VAL A 539 12.59 -23.84 -14.91
C VAL A 539 12.42 -25.20 -15.59
N GLU A 540 12.67 -26.31 -14.88
CA GLU A 540 12.45 -27.65 -15.42
C GLU A 540 10.99 -27.89 -15.82
N GLU A 541 10.04 -27.50 -14.96
CA GLU A 541 8.61 -27.61 -15.25
C GLU A 541 8.18 -26.74 -16.44
N PHE A 542 8.64 -25.48 -16.49
CA PHE A 542 8.38 -24.59 -17.63
C PHE A 542 8.91 -25.20 -18.94
N VAL A 543 10.13 -25.74 -18.93
CA VAL A 543 10.75 -26.37 -20.10
C VAL A 543 10.01 -27.65 -20.51
N GLY A 544 9.46 -28.40 -19.55
CA GLY A 544 8.60 -29.56 -19.83
C GLY A 544 7.37 -29.20 -20.66
N ASN A 545 6.78 -28.02 -20.40
CA ASN A 545 5.62 -27.50 -21.13
C ASN A 545 6.00 -26.73 -22.42
N HIS A 546 7.20 -26.14 -22.45
CA HIS A 546 7.70 -25.29 -23.54
C HIS A 546 9.11 -25.70 -24.01
N PRO A 547 9.29 -26.89 -24.62
CA PRO A 547 10.62 -27.39 -25.01
C PRO A 547 11.35 -26.46 -25.99
N GLU A 548 10.61 -25.72 -26.81
CA GLU A 548 11.16 -24.74 -27.76
C GLU A 548 11.81 -23.53 -27.07
N GLN A 549 11.52 -23.29 -25.79
CA GLN A 549 12.08 -22.21 -24.98
C GLN A 549 13.13 -22.69 -23.97
N ALA A 550 13.58 -23.95 -24.06
CA ALA A 550 14.52 -24.54 -23.14
C ALA A 550 15.81 -23.73 -22.96
N TYR A 551 16.46 -23.37 -24.07
CA TYR A 551 17.67 -22.55 -24.03
C TYR A 551 17.44 -21.19 -23.35
N PHE A 552 16.30 -20.55 -23.65
CA PHE A 552 15.93 -19.25 -23.08
C PHE A 552 15.74 -19.33 -21.56
N ALA A 553 15.02 -20.33 -21.07
CA ALA A 553 14.76 -20.49 -19.64
C ALA A 553 16.08 -20.74 -18.88
N TRP A 554 16.93 -21.64 -19.36
CA TRP A 554 18.22 -21.95 -18.75
C TRP A 554 19.24 -20.80 -18.83
N ASP A 555 19.29 -20.02 -19.93
CA ASP A 555 20.16 -18.83 -19.98
C ASP A 555 19.71 -17.77 -18.96
N ASN A 556 18.41 -17.58 -18.76
CA ASN A 556 17.90 -16.66 -17.75
C ASN A 556 18.20 -17.12 -16.32
N TYR A 557 18.08 -18.42 -16.03
CA TYR A 557 18.41 -18.97 -14.72
C TYR A 557 19.92 -18.84 -14.42
N ARG A 558 20.78 -19.15 -15.39
CA ARG A 558 22.23 -18.90 -15.28
C ARG A 558 22.54 -17.43 -14.97
N ARG A 559 21.86 -16.50 -15.66
CA ARG A 559 22.01 -15.05 -15.41
C ARG A 559 21.55 -14.67 -14.01
N PHE A 560 20.42 -15.21 -13.56
CA PHE A 560 19.93 -14.98 -12.20
C PHE A 560 20.97 -15.37 -11.15
N ASN A 561 21.52 -16.58 -11.26
CA ASN A 561 22.58 -17.09 -10.37
C ASN A 561 23.80 -16.17 -10.36
N GLN A 562 24.24 -15.73 -11.54
CA GLN A 562 25.36 -14.78 -11.67
C GLN A 562 25.03 -13.43 -11.01
N SER A 563 23.88 -12.82 -11.31
CA SER A 563 23.48 -11.53 -10.73
C SER A 563 23.33 -11.59 -9.22
N TRP A 564 22.78 -12.69 -8.68
CA TRP A 564 22.62 -12.91 -7.25
C TRP A 564 23.96 -13.01 -6.52
N ALA A 565 24.91 -13.79 -7.06
CA ALA A 565 26.24 -13.89 -6.47
C ALA A 565 27.03 -12.58 -6.56
N MET A 566 26.94 -11.87 -7.69
CA MET A 566 27.56 -10.56 -7.85
C MET A 566 26.99 -9.52 -6.85
N ALA A 567 25.69 -9.61 -6.52
CA ALA A 567 25.09 -8.78 -5.48
C ALA A 567 25.66 -9.06 -4.07
N HIS A 568 26.16 -10.29 -3.84
CA HIS A 568 26.90 -10.67 -2.62
C HIS A 568 28.40 -10.30 -2.68
N GLY A 569 28.85 -9.62 -3.73
CA GLY A 569 30.25 -9.21 -3.88
C GLY A 569 31.17 -10.28 -4.48
N ILE A 570 30.62 -11.32 -5.11
CA ILE A 570 31.42 -12.27 -5.91
C ILE A 570 31.81 -11.62 -7.23
N ASP A 571 33.08 -11.73 -7.58
CA ASP A 571 33.63 -11.16 -8.81
C ASP A 571 33.12 -11.88 -10.06
N ARG A 572 33.01 -11.12 -11.16
CA ARG A 572 32.50 -11.63 -12.45
C ARG A 572 33.41 -12.71 -13.04
N GLU A 573 34.71 -12.61 -12.76
CA GLU A 573 35.78 -13.48 -13.25
C GLU A 573 35.51 -14.95 -12.92
N GLU A 574 34.94 -15.25 -11.76
CA GLU A 574 34.56 -16.61 -11.34
C GLU A 574 33.58 -17.25 -12.36
N PHE A 575 32.56 -16.49 -12.76
CA PHE A 575 31.57 -16.94 -13.73
C PHE A 575 32.11 -16.94 -15.16
N GLN A 576 33.00 -15.99 -15.48
CA GLN A 576 33.65 -15.96 -16.79
C GLN A 576 34.56 -17.18 -16.99
N ALA A 577 35.23 -17.66 -15.95
CA ALA A 577 36.01 -18.88 -15.98
C ALA A 577 35.13 -20.10 -16.28
N LEU A 578 33.97 -20.22 -15.62
CA LEU A 578 33.00 -21.30 -15.88
C LEU A 578 32.50 -21.28 -17.33
N MET A 579 32.10 -20.10 -17.84
CA MET A 579 31.68 -19.93 -19.23
C MET A 579 32.79 -20.33 -20.23
N ASN A 580 34.05 -19.96 -19.94
CA ASN A 580 35.17 -20.26 -20.82
C ASN A 580 35.53 -21.76 -20.81
N ASP A 581 35.54 -22.40 -19.65
CA ASP A 581 35.74 -23.86 -19.54
C ASP A 581 34.66 -24.62 -20.31
N HIS A 582 33.40 -24.18 -20.18
CA HIS A 582 32.28 -24.81 -20.89
C HIS A 582 32.37 -24.66 -22.41
N LYS A 583 32.75 -23.47 -22.88
CA LYS A 583 33.03 -23.22 -24.30
C LYS A 583 34.15 -24.10 -24.83
N GLN A 584 35.24 -24.23 -24.06
CA GLN A 584 36.38 -25.08 -24.43
C GLN A 584 35.99 -26.56 -24.45
N ARG A 585 35.23 -27.03 -23.46
CA ARG A 585 34.73 -28.41 -23.34
C ARG A 585 33.91 -28.83 -24.55
N TYR A 586 33.04 -27.94 -25.04
CA TYR A 586 32.16 -28.20 -26.17
C TYR A 586 32.66 -27.69 -27.52
N GLY A 587 33.85 -27.07 -27.58
CA GLY A 587 34.43 -26.53 -28.81
C GLY A 587 33.61 -25.38 -29.42
N VAL A 588 32.89 -24.63 -28.59
CA VAL A 588 32.00 -23.54 -29.00
C VAL A 588 32.69 -22.18 -28.85
N ALA A 589 32.56 -21.30 -29.84
CA ALA A 589 33.13 -19.95 -29.79
C ALA A 589 32.22 -18.96 -29.03
N LEU A 590 30.92 -18.97 -29.31
CA LEU A 590 29.95 -18.01 -28.77
C LEU A 590 28.87 -18.71 -27.95
N LYS A 591 28.41 -18.05 -26.88
CA LYS A 591 27.37 -18.58 -25.99
C LYS A 591 26.12 -19.07 -26.75
N ARG A 592 25.72 -18.31 -27.77
CA ARG A 592 24.55 -18.61 -28.61
C ARG A 592 24.65 -19.90 -29.44
N ASP A 593 25.85 -20.49 -29.54
CA ASP A 593 26.03 -21.74 -30.28
C ASP A 593 25.90 -22.97 -29.36
N PHE A 594 25.63 -22.79 -28.05
CA PHE A 594 25.28 -23.90 -27.17
C PHE A 594 23.88 -24.45 -27.48
N THR A 595 23.73 -25.76 -27.32
CA THR A 595 22.43 -26.45 -27.28
C THR A 595 21.68 -26.14 -25.97
N ALA A 596 20.38 -26.45 -25.91
CA ALA A 596 19.60 -26.24 -24.70
C ALA A 596 20.13 -27.08 -23.51
N GLU A 597 20.53 -28.32 -23.77
CA GLU A 597 21.09 -29.24 -22.78
C GLU A 597 22.45 -28.74 -22.25
N GLN A 598 23.29 -28.20 -23.14
CA GLN A 598 24.55 -27.58 -22.74
C GLN A 598 24.33 -26.31 -21.91
N MET A 599 23.30 -25.52 -22.22
CA MET A 599 22.95 -24.35 -21.42
C MET A 599 22.40 -24.74 -20.04
N GLN A 600 21.61 -25.81 -19.95
CA GLN A 600 21.16 -26.38 -18.69
C GLN A 600 22.34 -26.81 -17.82
N GLU A 601 23.29 -27.59 -18.35
CA GLU A 601 24.49 -28.00 -17.61
C GLU A 601 25.26 -26.79 -17.06
N LEU A 602 25.39 -25.73 -17.88
CA LEU A 602 26.05 -24.50 -17.46
C LEU A 602 25.29 -23.77 -16.35
N ALA A 603 23.96 -23.68 -16.45
CA ALA A 603 23.11 -23.01 -15.47
C ALA A 603 23.19 -23.71 -14.10
N LEU A 604 23.12 -25.03 -14.08
CA LEU A 604 23.29 -25.84 -12.87
C LEU A 604 24.73 -25.76 -12.33
N GLY A 605 25.74 -25.66 -13.20
CA GLY A 605 27.12 -25.39 -12.80
C GLY A 605 27.29 -24.04 -12.10
N TYR A 606 26.57 -23.01 -12.57
CA TYR A 606 26.55 -21.69 -11.90
C TYR A 606 25.87 -21.78 -10.53
N GLU A 607 24.73 -22.46 -10.43
CA GLU A 607 24.03 -22.69 -9.17
C GLU A 607 24.93 -23.39 -8.13
N GLN A 608 25.61 -24.47 -8.52
CA GLN A 608 26.55 -25.18 -7.66
C GLN A 608 27.73 -24.28 -7.22
N ALA A 609 28.24 -23.44 -8.12
CA ALA A 609 29.28 -22.49 -7.79
C ALA A 609 28.81 -21.46 -6.76
N VAL A 610 27.61 -20.91 -6.93
CA VAL A 610 26.96 -19.96 -6.01
C VAL A 610 26.77 -20.58 -4.63
N GLN A 611 26.27 -21.82 -4.56
CA GLN A 611 26.14 -22.56 -3.30
C GLN A 611 27.49 -22.79 -2.61
N ARG A 612 28.51 -23.20 -3.36
CA ARG A 612 29.87 -23.44 -2.83
C ARG A 612 30.53 -22.17 -2.29
N LEU A 613 30.23 -21.02 -2.89
CA LEU A 613 30.73 -19.71 -2.46
C LEU A 613 29.97 -19.14 -1.25
N GLY A 614 28.94 -19.83 -0.76
CA GLY A 614 28.18 -19.44 0.43
C GLY A 614 27.10 -18.39 0.16
N CYS A 615 26.75 -18.15 -1.10
CA CYS A 615 25.72 -17.18 -1.52
C CYS A 615 24.50 -17.87 -2.15
N GLY A 616 24.16 -19.07 -1.69
CA GLY A 616 23.05 -19.88 -2.19
C GLY A 616 21.74 -19.10 -2.33
N VAL A 617 21.06 -19.31 -3.46
CA VAL A 617 19.79 -18.65 -3.76
C VAL A 617 18.67 -19.36 -3.00
N PRO A 618 17.76 -18.64 -2.32
CA PRO A 618 16.57 -19.25 -1.72
C PRO A 618 15.66 -19.87 -2.79
N GLU A 619 15.08 -21.04 -2.52
CA GLU A 619 14.14 -21.68 -3.46
C GLU A 619 12.80 -20.94 -3.57
N ASP A 620 12.31 -20.37 -2.47
CA ASP A 620 11.05 -19.62 -2.41
C ASP A 620 11.19 -18.25 -3.14
N PRO A 621 10.45 -18.02 -4.25
CA PRO A 621 10.44 -16.75 -4.97
C PRO A 621 10.19 -15.52 -4.09
N TRP A 622 9.37 -15.66 -3.05
CA TRP A 622 9.08 -14.56 -2.12
C TRP A 622 10.31 -14.19 -1.29
N VAL A 623 11.04 -15.19 -0.79
CA VAL A 623 12.28 -14.97 -0.04
C VAL A 623 13.36 -14.39 -0.95
N GLN A 624 13.43 -14.84 -2.22
CA GLN A 624 14.31 -14.24 -3.23
C GLN A 624 14.01 -12.75 -3.42
N LEU A 625 12.74 -12.36 -3.57
CA LEU A 625 12.35 -10.96 -3.77
C LEU A 625 12.74 -10.08 -2.59
N ILE A 626 12.46 -10.51 -1.36
CA ILE A 626 12.83 -9.75 -0.17
C ILE A 626 14.34 -9.65 -0.01
N GLY A 627 15.07 -10.75 -0.23
CA GLY A 627 16.53 -10.73 -0.25
C GLY A 627 17.10 -9.79 -1.32
N ALA A 628 16.49 -9.75 -2.50
CA ALA A 628 16.86 -8.82 -3.56
C ALA A 628 16.64 -7.35 -3.18
N VAL A 629 15.51 -7.04 -2.54
CA VAL A 629 15.22 -5.70 -2.01
C VAL A 629 16.26 -5.29 -0.95
N GLU A 630 16.57 -6.19 0.00
CA GLU A 630 17.59 -5.96 1.02
C GLU A 630 18.96 -5.68 0.41
N MET A 631 19.42 -6.53 -0.52
CA MET A 631 20.69 -6.35 -1.21
C MET A 631 20.77 -5.02 -1.99
N VAL A 632 19.67 -4.60 -2.63
CA VAL A 632 19.64 -3.30 -3.32
C VAL A 632 19.72 -2.14 -2.33
N LEU A 633 19.00 -2.19 -1.20
CA LEU A 633 19.10 -1.16 -0.16
C LEU A 633 20.52 -1.09 0.43
N GLU A 634 21.12 -2.25 0.72
CA GLU A 634 22.47 -2.36 1.28
C GLU A 634 23.55 -1.93 0.27
N SER A 635 23.30 -2.08 -1.04
CA SER A 635 24.23 -1.68 -2.10
C SER A 635 24.63 -0.20 -2.04
N TRP A 636 23.78 0.67 -1.47
CA TRP A 636 24.09 2.08 -1.22
C TRP A 636 25.34 2.27 -0.35
N ASN A 637 25.60 1.34 0.57
CA ASN A 637 26.71 1.43 1.53
C ASN A 637 27.94 0.60 1.11
N THR A 638 27.94 0.02 -0.09
CA THR A 638 29.12 -0.67 -0.63
C THR A 638 30.30 0.29 -0.80
N HIS A 639 31.51 -0.24 -0.71
CA HIS A 639 32.74 0.56 -0.84
C HIS A 639 32.74 1.40 -2.13
N LYS A 640 32.45 0.78 -3.28
CA LYS A 640 32.40 1.48 -4.58
C LYS A 640 31.37 2.62 -4.63
N ALA A 641 30.19 2.42 -4.03
CA ALA A 641 29.14 3.44 -4.02
C ALA A 641 29.52 4.62 -3.13
N ARG A 642 30.17 4.37 -1.98
CA ARG A 642 30.68 5.42 -1.08
C ARG A 642 31.80 6.23 -1.72
N GLU A 643 32.76 5.56 -2.35
CA GLU A 643 33.86 6.22 -3.07
C GLU A 643 33.31 7.08 -4.22
N TYR A 644 32.36 6.56 -4.99
CA TYR A 644 31.67 7.34 -6.03
C TYR A 644 31.06 8.62 -5.47
N ARG A 645 30.32 8.52 -4.36
CA ARG A 645 29.68 9.67 -3.73
C ARG A 645 30.69 10.67 -3.20
N HIS A 646 31.79 10.21 -2.61
CA HIS A 646 32.87 11.07 -2.16
C HIS A 646 33.54 11.81 -3.32
N LEU A 647 33.83 11.12 -4.43
CA LEU A 647 34.40 11.73 -5.65
C LEU A 647 33.46 12.75 -6.30
N MET A 648 32.14 12.51 -6.22
CA MET A 648 31.12 13.34 -6.86
C MET A 648 30.46 14.36 -5.91
N ASP A 649 30.93 14.47 -4.67
CA ASP A 649 30.37 15.34 -3.61
C ASP A 649 28.85 15.12 -3.38
N VAL A 650 28.43 13.86 -3.27
CA VAL A 650 27.05 13.44 -3.05
C VAL A 650 26.86 13.01 -1.60
N SER A 651 25.83 13.55 -0.92
CA SER A 651 25.52 13.19 0.46
C SER A 651 25.10 11.71 0.63
N ASP A 652 25.56 11.08 1.71
CA ASP A 652 25.15 9.72 2.11
C ASP A 652 23.68 9.63 2.54
N ASP A 653 23.06 10.74 2.95
CA ASP A 653 21.69 10.79 3.50
C ASP A 653 20.57 10.73 2.44
N TRP A 654 20.92 10.78 1.14
CA TRP A 654 19.93 10.67 0.06
C TRP A 654 19.22 9.32 0.05
N GLY A 655 19.99 8.24 0.20
CA GLY A 655 19.52 6.87 0.08
C GLY A 655 19.13 6.45 -1.33
N THR A 656 18.47 5.29 -1.42
CA THR A 656 18.04 4.70 -2.70
C THR A 656 16.62 4.16 -2.61
N ALA A 657 15.84 4.34 -3.69
CA ALA A 657 14.58 3.62 -3.90
C ALA A 657 14.88 2.25 -4.53
N VAL A 658 13.93 1.32 -4.44
CA VAL A 658 14.00 0.01 -5.09
C VAL A 658 12.84 -0.12 -6.08
N ILE A 659 13.18 -0.39 -7.33
CA ILE A 659 12.23 -0.56 -8.42
C ILE A 659 12.10 -2.05 -8.67
N ILE A 660 10.90 -2.58 -8.43
CA ILE A 660 10.52 -3.96 -8.73
C ILE A 660 9.71 -3.91 -10.02
N GLN A 661 10.27 -4.41 -11.12
CA GLN A 661 9.70 -4.25 -12.45
C GLN A 661 9.62 -5.60 -13.17
N ALA A 662 8.50 -5.86 -13.85
CA ALA A 662 8.32 -7.06 -14.66
C ALA A 662 9.43 -7.19 -15.71
N MET A 663 10.02 -8.39 -15.82
CA MET A 663 11.03 -8.68 -16.84
C MET A 663 10.42 -8.65 -18.25
N VAL A 664 11.18 -8.07 -19.17
CA VAL A 664 11.00 -8.18 -20.61
C VAL A 664 12.31 -8.63 -21.24
N TYR A 665 12.24 -9.39 -22.32
CA TYR A 665 13.37 -10.21 -22.76
C TYR A 665 13.85 -9.89 -24.18
N GLY A 666 15.04 -9.29 -24.30
CA GLY A 666 15.73 -9.13 -25.58
C GLY A 666 16.33 -10.42 -26.14
N ASN A 667 16.40 -11.48 -25.32
CA ASN A 667 16.98 -12.78 -25.64
C ASN A 667 15.95 -13.91 -25.87
N ILE A 668 14.64 -13.59 -25.95
CA ILE A 668 13.60 -14.60 -26.15
C ILE A 668 13.63 -15.22 -27.56
N SER A 669 14.12 -14.47 -28.56
CA SER A 669 14.28 -14.95 -29.93
C SER A 669 15.28 -14.10 -30.72
N HIS A 670 15.63 -14.53 -31.94
CA HIS A 670 16.44 -13.72 -32.87
C HIS A 670 15.74 -12.46 -33.40
N GLN A 671 14.42 -12.37 -33.20
CA GLN A 671 13.60 -11.20 -33.55
C GLN A 671 13.39 -10.25 -32.36
N ALA A 672 14.00 -10.56 -31.22
CA ALA A 672 14.06 -9.72 -30.03
C ALA A 672 15.43 -9.04 -29.90
N GLY A 673 15.52 -8.04 -29.04
CA GLY A 673 16.78 -7.40 -28.71
C GLY A 673 16.66 -6.33 -27.65
N SER A 674 17.80 -5.90 -27.15
CA SER A 674 17.91 -4.78 -26.21
C SER A 674 18.83 -3.71 -26.79
N GLY A 675 18.73 -2.48 -26.29
CA GLY A 675 19.59 -1.40 -26.73
C GLY A 675 19.57 -0.18 -25.83
N VAL A 676 20.56 0.67 -26.05
CA VAL A 676 20.68 1.99 -25.44
C VAL A 676 20.84 3.00 -26.57
N LEU A 677 19.99 4.03 -26.57
CA LEU A 677 20.05 5.10 -27.57
C LEU A 677 20.09 6.48 -26.92
N PHE A 678 20.59 7.44 -27.68
CA PHE A 678 20.58 8.86 -27.42
C PHE A 678 19.66 9.54 -28.41
N THR A 679 18.91 10.55 -27.97
CA THR A 679 18.00 11.32 -28.86
C THR A 679 18.69 12.47 -29.57
N ALA A 680 19.96 12.72 -29.28
CA ALA A 680 20.82 13.65 -29.99
C ALA A 680 22.18 13.02 -30.29
N HIS A 681 22.88 13.58 -31.28
CA HIS A 681 24.23 13.17 -31.60
C HIS A 681 25.19 13.54 -30.44
N PRO A 682 26.04 12.61 -29.94
CA PRO A 682 26.87 12.86 -28.76
C PRO A 682 27.92 13.98 -28.92
N TYR A 683 28.51 14.11 -30.10
CA TYR A 683 29.60 15.06 -30.39
C TYR A 683 29.22 16.27 -31.23
N ARG A 684 28.23 16.12 -32.12
CA ARG A 684 27.91 17.12 -33.14
C ARG A 684 26.58 17.78 -32.77
N LYS A 685 26.52 19.10 -32.95
CA LYS A 685 25.25 19.81 -32.86
C LYS A 685 24.38 19.46 -34.07
N VAL A 686 23.38 18.65 -33.83
CA VAL A 686 22.30 18.39 -34.79
C VAL A 686 21.05 19.06 -34.24
N ARG A 687 20.39 19.92 -35.02
CA ARG A 687 19.18 20.64 -34.59
C ARG A 687 17.92 19.77 -34.53
N ARG A 688 18.02 18.52 -34.94
CA ARG A 688 16.93 17.54 -34.93
C ARG A 688 17.20 16.38 -33.99
N VAL A 689 16.14 15.70 -33.57
CA VAL A 689 16.25 14.37 -32.95
C VAL A 689 16.93 13.43 -33.94
N ALA A 690 18.00 12.81 -33.49
CA ALA A 690 18.80 11.84 -34.23
C ALA A 690 19.13 10.70 -33.28
N LEU A 691 18.70 9.48 -33.64
CA LEU A 691 18.91 8.32 -32.79
C LEU A 691 20.33 7.79 -32.99
N TRP A 692 21.08 7.73 -31.90
CA TRP A 692 22.46 7.27 -31.88
C TRP A 692 22.64 6.28 -30.74
N GLY A 693 23.35 5.17 -30.94
CA GLY A 693 23.62 4.27 -29.82
C GLY A 693 24.04 2.88 -30.25
N ASP A 694 23.73 1.91 -29.39
CA ASP A 694 24.07 0.51 -29.59
C ASP A 694 22.86 -0.37 -29.27
N TYR A 695 22.65 -1.41 -30.08
CA TYR A 695 21.69 -2.46 -29.80
C TYR A 695 22.29 -3.85 -30.10
N ALA A 696 21.76 -4.88 -29.46
CA ALA A 696 22.15 -6.27 -29.71
C ALA A 696 20.90 -7.17 -29.83
N PRO A 697 20.75 -7.92 -30.93
CA PRO A 697 19.61 -8.81 -31.14
C PRO A 697 19.83 -10.18 -30.50
N GLY A 698 18.82 -10.71 -29.81
CA GLY A 698 18.90 -11.97 -29.08
C GLY A 698 19.72 -11.90 -27.77
N ASP A 699 19.97 -10.69 -27.26
CA ASP A 699 20.78 -10.43 -26.07
C ASP A 699 20.02 -9.53 -25.08
N GLN A 700 20.47 -9.49 -23.83
CA GLN A 700 19.90 -8.61 -22.79
C GLN A 700 20.73 -7.33 -22.65
N GLY A 701 20.15 -6.29 -22.04
CA GLY A 701 20.81 -4.99 -21.87
C GLY A 701 22.18 -5.06 -21.16
N GLU A 702 22.35 -5.98 -20.20
CA GLU A 702 23.62 -6.20 -19.49
C GLU A 702 24.77 -6.56 -20.45
N ASP A 703 24.48 -7.34 -21.49
CA ASP A 703 25.48 -7.80 -22.46
C ASP A 703 26.06 -6.61 -23.25
N ILE A 704 25.23 -5.60 -23.51
CA ILE A 704 25.57 -4.39 -24.26
C ILE A 704 26.44 -3.47 -23.41
N VAL A 705 25.99 -3.20 -22.17
CA VAL A 705 26.71 -2.30 -21.24
C VAL A 705 28.08 -2.86 -20.88
N SER A 706 28.18 -4.18 -20.73
CA SER A 706 29.43 -4.87 -20.41
C SER A 706 30.36 -5.09 -21.61
N GLY A 707 29.90 -4.82 -22.84
CA GLY A 707 30.72 -4.93 -24.04
C GLY A 707 31.16 -6.35 -24.41
N LEU A 708 30.52 -7.39 -23.85
CA LEU A 708 30.85 -8.79 -24.13
C LEU A 708 30.25 -9.29 -25.45
N VAL A 709 29.21 -8.63 -25.94
CA VAL A 709 28.58 -8.95 -27.23
C VAL A 709 28.91 -7.89 -28.27
N THR A 710 28.81 -8.30 -29.53
CA THR A 710 28.96 -7.35 -30.63
C THR A 710 27.69 -6.51 -30.74
N SER A 711 27.80 -5.21 -30.42
CA SER A 711 26.73 -4.26 -30.64
C SER A 711 26.68 -3.74 -32.08
N TYR A 712 25.48 -3.33 -32.49
CA TYR A 712 25.20 -2.77 -33.80
C TYR A 712 24.65 -1.33 -33.68
N PRO A 713 24.85 -0.48 -34.71
CA PRO A 713 24.36 0.90 -34.71
C PRO A 713 22.83 0.97 -34.70
N VAL A 714 22.28 2.01 -34.09
CA VAL A 714 20.82 2.23 -34.05
C VAL A 714 20.31 2.78 -35.38
N SER A 715 21.04 3.71 -36.02
CA SER A 715 20.63 4.34 -37.28
C SER A 715 21.62 4.08 -38.42
N VAL A 716 21.13 4.22 -39.66
CA VAL A 716 21.94 4.13 -40.89
C VAL A 716 22.96 5.27 -40.94
N GLU A 717 22.57 6.48 -40.53
CA GLU A 717 23.45 7.65 -40.44
C GLU A 717 24.64 7.38 -39.52
N GLN A 718 24.38 6.77 -38.35
CA GLN A 718 25.40 6.34 -37.42
C GLN A 718 26.32 5.28 -38.03
N ALA A 719 25.75 4.26 -38.67
CA ALA A 719 26.53 3.20 -39.30
C ALA A 719 27.52 3.75 -40.33
N GLN A 720 27.08 4.69 -41.18
CA GLN A 720 27.92 5.32 -42.20
C GLN A 720 29.05 6.16 -41.60
N LEU A 721 28.76 6.95 -40.57
CA LEU A 721 29.74 7.83 -39.92
C LEU A 721 30.77 7.05 -39.10
N ASP A 722 30.35 5.98 -38.43
CA ASP A 722 31.23 5.13 -37.62
C ASP A 722 32.02 4.13 -38.49
N GLY A 723 31.67 3.97 -39.77
CA GLY A 723 32.23 2.94 -40.65
C GLY A 723 31.77 1.52 -40.27
N ARG A 724 30.58 1.40 -39.67
CA ARG A 724 29.95 0.13 -39.28
C ARG A 724 28.98 -0.37 -40.36
N SER A 725 28.62 -1.65 -40.30
CA SER A 725 27.68 -2.26 -41.26
C SER A 725 26.29 -1.60 -41.18
N VAL A 726 25.83 -1.05 -42.31
CA VAL A 726 24.50 -0.44 -42.45
C VAL A 726 23.38 -1.49 -42.37
N GLU A 727 23.60 -2.67 -42.97
CA GLU A 727 22.61 -3.76 -43.01
C GLU A 727 22.24 -4.27 -41.61
N ASN A 728 23.16 -4.18 -40.66
CA ASN A 728 22.94 -4.61 -39.29
C ASN A 728 22.36 -3.51 -38.38
N SER A 729 22.07 -2.31 -38.90
CA SER A 729 21.47 -1.23 -38.09
C SER A 729 20.04 -1.56 -37.64
N LEU A 730 19.62 -1.03 -36.49
CA LEU A 730 18.24 -1.24 -35.98
C LEU A 730 17.21 -0.70 -36.99
N GLU A 731 17.50 0.45 -37.58
CA GLU A 731 16.69 1.09 -38.63
C GLU A 731 16.43 0.18 -39.84
N GLN A 732 17.40 -0.63 -40.28
CA GLN A 732 17.23 -1.55 -41.40
C GLN A 732 16.61 -2.88 -40.99
N ARG A 733 17.06 -3.45 -39.88
CA ARG A 733 16.68 -4.81 -39.47
C ARG A 733 15.33 -4.86 -38.75
N PHE A 734 14.99 -3.82 -37.99
CA PHE A 734 13.75 -3.70 -37.22
C PHE A 734 13.10 -2.32 -37.43
N PRO A 735 12.67 -2.00 -38.66
CA PRO A 735 12.24 -0.66 -39.03
C PRO A 735 11.05 -0.16 -38.19
N LYS A 736 10.09 -1.02 -37.89
CA LYS A 736 8.92 -0.70 -37.07
C LYS A 736 9.30 -0.30 -35.63
N ILE A 737 10.27 -1.00 -35.04
CA ILE A 737 10.79 -0.69 -33.70
C ILE A 737 11.52 0.64 -33.72
N TYR A 738 12.38 0.85 -34.72
CA TYR A 738 13.11 2.11 -34.89
C TYR A 738 12.16 3.31 -35.08
N GLU A 739 11.14 3.18 -35.93
CA GLU A 739 10.11 4.22 -36.13
C GLU A 739 9.36 4.53 -34.83
N ARG A 740 9.01 3.52 -34.04
CA ARG A 740 8.36 3.70 -32.75
C ARG A 740 9.28 4.44 -31.77
N LEU A 741 10.55 4.06 -31.67
CA LEU A 741 11.56 4.74 -30.84
C LEU A 741 11.77 6.20 -31.29
N LEU A 742 11.80 6.46 -32.60
CA LEU A 742 11.93 7.81 -33.14
C LEU A 742 10.71 8.67 -32.80
N SER A 743 9.51 8.10 -32.90
CA SER A 743 8.27 8.77 -32.49
C SER A 743 8.27 9.13 -31.00
N ILE A 744 8.63 8.18 -30.13
CA ILE A 744 8.74 8.41 -28.68
C ILE A 744 9.79 9.50 -28.40
N SER A 745 10.96 9.41 -29.02
CA SER A 745 12.05 10.36 -28.83
C SER A 745 11.69 11.79 -29.27
N ARG A 746 10.93 11.92 -30.37
CA ARG A 746 10.42 13.22 -30.84
C ARG A 746 9.38 13.79 -29.91
N ASP A 747 8.46 12.97 -29.40
CA ASP A 747 7.46 13.41 -28.44
C ASP A 747 8.13 13.92 -27.14
N LEU A 748 9.09 13.16 -26.60
CA LEU A 748 9.84 13.57 -25.40
C LEU A 748 10.59 14.88 -25.60
N VAL A 749 11.34 15.04 -26.71
CA VAL A 749 12.19 16.22 -26.91
C VAL A 749 11.40 17.43 -27.41
N TYR A 750 10.48 17.26 -28.36
CA TYR A 750 9.80 18.38 -29.01
C TYR A 750 8.47 18.76 -28.36
N THR A 751 7.73 17.78 -27.85
CA THR A 751 6.39 18.03 -27.30
C THR A 751 6.45 18.18 -25.78
N LYS A 752 7.25 17.35 -25.10
CA LYS A 752 7.44 17.42 -23.65
C LYS A 752 8.61 18.33 -23.24
N GLU A 753 9.35 18.87 -24.21
CA GLU A 753 10.49 19.77 -23.99
C GLU A 753 11.59 19.21 -23.10
N TRP A 754 11.76 17.88 -23.08
CA TRP A 754 12.86 17.26 -22.36
C TRP A 754 14.19 17.59 -23.04
N ASN A 755 15.24 17.69 -22.24
CA ASN A 755 16.61 17.70 -22.75
C ASN A 755 16.86 16.45 -23.60
N PRO A 756 17.91 16.43 -24.46
CA PRO A 756 18.34 15.19 -25.09
C PRO A 756 18.45 14.05 -24.08
N GLN A 757 17.87 12.90 -24.41
CA GLN A 757 17.70 11.77 -23.51
C GLN A 757 18.62 10.62 -23.92
N GLU A 758 19.05 9.86 -22.93
CA GLU A 758 19.53 8.49 -23.05
C GLU A 758 18.42 7.54 -22.63
N ILE A 759 18.06 6.62 -23.52
CA ILE A 759 16.93 5.70 -23.37
C ILE A 759 17.45 4.26 -23.44
N GLU A 760 17.17 3.49 -22.39
CA GLU A 760 17.34 2.03 -22.39
C GLU A 760 16.02 1.40 -22.86
N PHE A 761 16.09 0.50 -23.83
CA PHE A 761 14.91 -0.16 -24.41
C PHE A 761 15.15 -1.65 -24.63
N THR A 762 14.05 -2.39 -24.72
CA THR A 762 14.04 -3.82 -25.07
C THR A 762 12.80 -4.10 -25.91
N PHE A 763 12.93 -4.96 -26.91
CA PHE A 763 11.81 -5.42 -27.71
C PHE A 763 11.79 -6.95 -27.76
N GLU A 764 10.62 -7.55 -27.54
CA GLU A 764 10.45 -9.01 -27.50
C GLU A 764 10.10 -9.59 -28.89
N GLY A 765 9.82 -8.72 -29.85
CA GLY A 765 9.56 -9.06 -31.26
C GLY A 765 9.62 -7.82 -32.16
N PRO A 766 9.40 -7.98 -33.47
CA PRO A 766 9.65 -6.93 -34.46
C PRO A 766 8.51 -5.90 -34.57
N GLU A 767 7.40 -6.09 -33.85
CA GLU A 767 6.22 -5.23 -33.90
C GLU A 767 6.27 -4.11 -32.83
N PRO A 768 5.71 -2.91 -33.09
CA PRO A 768 5.84 -1.74 -32.21
C PRO A 768 5.30 -1.90 -30.78
N ASP A 769 4.31 -2.77 -30.60
CA ASP A 769 3.66 -3.12 -29.33
C ASP A 769 4.55 -4.02 -28.45
N HIS A 770 5.54 -4.69 -29.03
CA HIS A 770 6.54 -5.46 -28.29
C HIS A 770 7.73 -4.62 -27.84
N LEU A 771 7.75 -3.31 -28.09
CA LEU A 771 8.80 -2.40 -27.62
C LEU A 771 8.49 -1.92 -26.21
N TYR A 772 9.49 -1.97 -25.34
CA TYR A 772 9.45 -1.49 -23.97
C TYR A 772 10.57 -0.50 -23.67
N ILE A 773 10.24 0.57 -22.96
CA ILE A 773 11.19 1.54 -22.42
C ILE A 773 11.50 1.17 -20.96
N LEU A 774 12.77 0.89 -20.67
CA LEU A 774 13.22 0.40 -19.38
C LEU A 774 13.80 1.50 -18.49
N GLN A 775 14.29 2.56 -19.10
CA GLN A 775 14.87 3.70 -18.40
C GLN A 775 14.99 4.89 -19.36
N THR A 776 14.91 6.08 -18.81
CA THR A 776 15.33 7.31 -19.48
C THR A 776 16.04 8.22 -18.49
N ARG A 777 17.00 8.98 -18.98
CA ARG A 777 17.69 10.03 -18.23
C ARG A 777 18.23 11.09 -19.19
N ASP A 778 18.51 12.27 -18.66
CA ASP A 778 19.22 13.30 -19.40
C ASP A 778 20.56 12.76 -19.90
N MET A 779 20.79 12.94 -21.20
CA MET A 779 22.04 12.60 -21.86
C MET A 779 23.16 13.50 -21.33
N ILE A 780 24.29 12.88 -20.96
CA ILE A 780 25.50 13.63 -20.63
C ILE A 780 26.02 14.25 -21.93
N THR A 781 25.89 15.57 -22.07
CA THR A 781 26.40 16.30 -23.22
C THR A 781 27.80 16.82 -22.93
N ILE A 782 28.71 16.63 -23.90
CA ILE A 782 30.08 17.14 -23.80
C ILE A 782 30.01 18.67 -23.80
N LYS A 783 30.51 19.31 -22.73
CA LYS A 783 30.58 20.77 -22.63
C LYS A 783 31.37 21.33 -23.82
N LYS A 784 30.88 22.42 -24.39
CA LYS A 784 31.53 23.16 -25.50
C LYS A 784 33.04 23.25 -25.28
N LYS A 785 33.82 22.65 -26.17
CA LYS A 785 35.20 23.10 -26.41
C LYS A 785 35.22 23.68 -27.83
N GLU A 786 35.30 24.99 -27.93
CA GLU A 786 35.50 25.70 -29.21
C GLU A 786 36.85 25.35 -29.84
N HIS A 787 37.78 24.89 -29.00
CA HIS A 787 39.13 24.48 -29.34
C HIS A 787 39.32 22.98 -29.05
N LEU A 788 39.69 22.22 -30.08
CA LEU A 788 39.94 20.79 -29.98
C LEU A 788 41.40 20.49 -30.29
N ASN A 789 42.00 19.59 -29.53
CA ASN A 789 43.33 19.09 -29.82
C ASN A 789 43.25 18.02 -30.90
N VAL A 790 44.00 18.18 -31.99
CA VAL A 790 44.14 17.19 -33.06
C VAL A 790 45.61 16.85 -33.27
N PHE A 791 45.91 15.62 -33.66
CA PHE A 791 47.28 15.27 -34.03
C PHE A 791 47.69 16.02 -35.30
N ALA A 792 48.91 16.56 -35.32
CA ALA A 792 49.47 17.16 -36.53
C ALA A 792 49.75 16.07 -37.57
N ASP A 793 49.15 16.19 -38.75
CA ASP A 793 49.27 15.18 -39.81
C ASP A 793 50.73 15.07 -40.28
N SER A 794 51.24 13.83 -40.33
CA SER A 794 52.60 13.51 -40.76
C SER A 794 52.68 12.05 -41.21
N GLU A 795 53.60 11.72 -42.13
CA GLU A 795 53.83 10.31 -42.51
C GLU A 795 54.20 9.43 -41.31
N LYS A 796 54.88 10.00 -40.31
CA LYS A 796 55.22 9.31 -39.06
C LYS A 796 53.97 8.95 -38.24
N LEU A 797 52.95 9.80 -38.23
CA LEU A 797 51.67 9.53 -37.58
C LEU A 797 50.94 8.38 -38.28
N GLN A 798 50.81 8.46 -39.60
CA GLN A 798 50.09 7.46 -40.41
C GLN A 798 50.71 6.06 -40.27
N ASN A 799 52.04 5.96 -40.24
CA ASN A 799 52.76 4.69 -40.03
C ASN A 799 52.73 4.18 -38.59
N ALA A 800 52.31 5.01 -37.62
CA ALA A 800 52.28 4.66 -36.19
C ALA A 800 50.87 4.30 -35.69
N ILE A 801 49.84 4.32 -36.55
CA ILE A 801 48.48 3.93 -36.19
C ILE A 801 48.49 2.43 -35.88
N LEU A 802 48.22 2.09 -34.62
CA LEU A 802 48.15 0.71 -34.15
C LEU A 802 46.78 0.10 -34.41
N GLY A 803 45.73 0.89 -34.33
CA GLY A 803 44.36 0.43 -34.53
C GLY A 803 43.33 1.54 -34.43
N LYS A 804 42.07 1.17 -34.62
CA LYS A 804 40.92 2.08 -34.53
C LYS A 804 39.80 1.42 -33.74
N GLY A 805 39.30 2.13 -32.73
CA GLY A 805 38.10 1.80 -31.97
C GLY A 805 36.99 2.83 -32.22
N ILE A 806 36.11 2.98 -31.22
CA ILE A 806 35.03 3.96 -31.18
C ILE A 806 35.52 5.15 -30.33
N GLY A 807 35.52 6.35 -30.89
CA GLY A 807 35.83 7.57 -30.16
C GLY A 807 34.68 7.97 -29.25
N VAL A 808 34.95 8.14 -27.95
CA VAL A 808 33.90 8.37 -26.94
C VAL A 808 33.92 9.75 -26.30
N SER A 809 35.08 10.26 -25.93
CA SER A 809 35.16 11.56 -25.25
C SER A 809 36.56 12.13 -25.34
N GLY A 810 36.70 13.44 -25.23
CA GLY A 810 37.97 14.12 -25.40
C GLY A 810 38.44 14.18 -26.85
N SER A 811 39.71 14.52 -27.02
CA SER A 811 40.35 14.79 -28.31
C SER A 811 41.77 14.19 -28.30
N ALA A 812 42.65 14.57 -29.22
CA ALA A 812 44.01 14.02 -29.26
C ALA A 812 44.73 14.17 -27.91
N LEU A 813 45.26 13.05 -27.39
CA LEU A 813 45.99 12.94 -26.14
C LEU A 813 47.23 12.07 -26.35
N SER A 814 48.41 12.57 -25.98
CA SER A 814 49.66 11.82 -25.96
C SER A 814 50.14 11.66 -24.53
N GLY A 815 50.39 10.44 -24.09
CA GLY A 815 50.72 10.12 -22.70
C GLY A 815 51.53 8.84 -22.55
N ARG A 816 51.52 8.26 -21.36
CA ARG A 816 52.15 6.97 -21.03
C ARG A 816 51.12 5.91 -20.70
N ALA A 817 51.37 4.67 -21.11
CA ALA A 817 50.51 3.53 -20.83
C ALA A 817 50.58 3.11 -19.35
N VAL A 818 49.41 2.92 -18.72
CA VAL A 818 49.26 2.39 -17.35
C VAL A 818 48.16 1.32 -17.32
N PHE A 819 48.27 0.35 -16.40
CA PHE A 819 47.35 -0.80 -16.34
C PHE A 819 46.64 -0.95 -14.99
N ASN A 820 47.18 -0.38 -13.92
CA ASN A 820 46.63 -0.48 -12.55
C ASN A 820 46.87 0.81 -11.74
N GLU A 821 46.32 0.87 -10.53
CA GLU A 821 46.49 2.01 -9.61
C GLU A 821 47.96 2.27 -9.23
N ASP A 822 48.74 1.21 -8.98
CA ASP A 822 50.16 1.33 -8.60
C ASP A 822 51.01 1.97 -9.71
N ASN A 823 50.76 1.59 -10.96
CA ASN A 823 51.38 2.19 -12.15
C ASN A 823 51.13 3.71 -12.20
N ILE A 824 49.88 4.12 -11.91
CA ILE A 824 49.48 5.52 -11.92
C ILE A 824 50.23 6.28 -10.81
N HIS A 825 50.22 5.76 -9.59
CA HIS A 825 50.91 6.40 -8.47
C HIS A 825 52.42 6.51 -8.69
N GLN A 826 53.04 5.47 -9.25
CA GLN A 826 54.46 5.49 -9.57
C GLN A 826 54.78 6.61 -10.57
N LEU A 827 54.12 6.63 -11.73
CA LEU A 827 54.41 7.64 -12.76
C LEU A 827 54.06 9.06 -12.32
N ARG A 828 52.99 9.25 -11.53
CA ARG A 828 52.67 10.58 -10.97
C ARG A 828 53.73 11.09 -9.99
N ARG A 829 54.44 10.21 -9.28
CA ARG A 829 55.57 10.59 -8.41
C ARG A 829 56.83 10.91 -9.20
N GLU A 830 57.07 10.20 -10.31
CA GLU A 830 58.23 10.42 -11.18
C GLU A 830 58.07 11.67 -12.05
N ASP A 831 56.91 11.85 -12.68
CA ASP A 831 56.58 12.98 -13.54
C ASP A 831 55.07 13.30 -13.47
N GLY A 832 54.71 14.18 -12.53
CA GLY A 832 53.31 14.53 -12.26
C GLY A 832 52.56 15.20 -13.42
N ASN A 833 53.27 15.72 -14.42
CA ASN A 833 52.65 16.47 -15.52
C ASN A 833 52.42 15.63 -16.78
N THR A 834 53.01 14.43 -16.88
CA THR A 834 52.83 13.58 -18.07
C THR A 834 51.43 12.97 -18.06
N PRO A 835 50.65 13.10 -19.15
CA PRO A 835 49.35 12.45 -19.24
C PRO A 835 49.45 10.93 -19.16
N LEU A 836 48.51 10.28 -18.46
CA LEU A 836 48.46 8.83 -18.30
C LEU A 836 47.24 8.26 -19.03
N ILE A 837 47.45 7.21 -19.81
CA ILE A 837 46.42 6.51 -20.58
C ILE A 837 46.25 5.12 -19.98
N LEU A 838 45.12 4.91 -19.28
CA LEU A 838 44.74 3.63 -18.70
C LEU A 838 44.30 2.67 -19.81
N ILE A 839 44.96 1.53 -19.93
CA ILE A 839 44.67 0.50 -20.92
C ILE A 839 44.06 -0.70 -20.21
N ARG A 840 42.83 -1.05 -20.56
CA ARG A 840 42.04 -2.12 -19.92
C ARG A 840 41.39 -3.04 -20.95
N GLN A 841 41.11 -4.29 -20.58
CA GLN A 841 40.38 -5.18 -21.48
C GLN A 841 38.92 -4.71 -21.66
N ASP A 842 38.27 -4.43 -20.54
CA ASP A 842 36.97 -3.78 -20.37
C ASP A 842 36.98 -3.03 -19.03
N THR A 843 35.94 -2.26 -18.72
CA THR A 843 35.83 -1.61 -17.41
C THR A 843 34.63 -2.08 -16.63
N VAL A 844 34.83 -2.15 -15.32
CA VAL A 844 33.81 -2.45 -14.32
C VAL A 844 33.62 -1.24 -13.39
N PRO A 845 32.51 -1.14 -12.65
CA PRO A 845 32.24 -0.03 -11.73
C PRO A 845 33.37 0.26 -10.73
N GLU A 846 34.12 -0.77 -10.34
CA GLU A 846 35.24 -0.70 -9.42
C GLU A 846 36.40 0.14 -9.96
N ASP A 847 36.56 0.25 -11.29
CA ASP A 847 37.65 0.96 -11.96
C ASP A 847 37.54 2.50 -11.91
N ILE A 848 36.49 3.04 -11.28
CA ILE A 848 36.23 4.48 -11.31
C ILE A 848 37.41 5.28 -10.72
N ARG A 849 38.11 4.71 -9.74
CA ARG A 849 39.23 5.36 -9.08
C ARG A 849 40.40 5.51 -10.06
N GLU A 850 40.79 4.42 -10.72
CA GLU A 850 41.85 4.36 -11.73
C GLU A 850 41.53 5.29 -12.90
N ILE A 851 40.29 5.26 -13.40
CA ILE A 851 39.83 6.14 -14.48
C ILE A 851 39.87 7.61 -14.04
N SER A 852 39.50 7.91 -12.79
CA SER A 852 39.58 9.28 -12.24
C SER A 852 41.01 9.79 -12.15
N MET A 853 41.98 8.91 -11.84
CA MET A 853 43.40 9.25 -11.72
C MET A 853 44.15 9.32 -13.06
N SER A 854 43.62 8.69 -14.12
CA SER A 854 44.17 8.76 -15.48
C SER A 854 43.68 9.99 -16.25
N ASP A 855 44.32 10.32 -17.37
CA ASP A 855 43.90 11.41 -18.29
C ASP A 855 43.17 10.87 -19.53
N GLY A 856 43.46 9.62 -19.87
CA GLY A 856 42.76 8.88 -20.92
C GLY A 856 42.45 7.44 -20.55
N LEU A 857 41.51 6.86 -21.29
CA LEU A 857 41.05 5.49 -21.18
C LEU A 857 41.03 4.84 -22.57
N LEU A 858 41.65 3.68 -22.70
CA LEU A 858 41.60 2.83 -23.88
C LEU A 858 41.10 1.44 -23.47
N THR A 859 40.06 0.95 -24.14
CA THR A 859 39.54 -0.40 -23.90
C THR A 859 39.51 -1.25 -25.16
N ALA A 860 39.77 -2.55 -25.00
CA ALA A 860 39.69 -3.52 -26.09
C ALA A 860 38.23 -3.83 -26.48
N ARG A 861 37.34 -3.86 -25.49
CA ARG A 861 35.90 -4.14 -25.64
C ARG A 861 35.06 -2.91 -25.31
N GLY A 862 33.76 -2.98 -25.58
CA GLY A 862 32.81 -1.90 -25.30
C GLY A 862 32.33 -1.13 -26.53
N GLY A 863 31.06 -0.72 -26.47
CA GLY A 863 30.42 0.16 -27.45
C GLY A 863 30.37 1.62 -27.00
N GLN A 864 29.71 2.46 -27.82
CA GLN A 864 29.46 3.88 -27.54
C GLN A 864 28.73 4.12 -26.20
N THR A 865 27.95 3.13 -25.77
CA THR A 865 27.12 3.16 -24.55
C THR A 865 27.66 2.27 -23.41
N SER A 866 28.89 1.76 -23.54
CA SER A 866 29.50 0.90 -22.52
C SER A 866 29.76 1.63 -21.18
N HIS A 867 30.01 0.87 -20.12
CA HIS A 867 30.39 1.43 -18.82
C HIS A 867 31.59 2.41 -18.92
N ALA A 868 32.64 2.00 -19.64
CA ALA A 868 33.82 2.82 -19.94
C ALA A 868 33.41 4.17 -20.56
N SER A 869 32.46 4.13 -21.49
CA SER A 869 32.04 5.32 -22.21
C SER A 869 31.30 6.32 -21.34
N VAL A 870 30.38 5.83 -20.51
CA VAL A 870 29.57 6.67 -19.62
C VAL A 870 30.45 7.31 -18.54
N VAL A 871 31.33 6.53 -17.91
CA VAL A 871 32.21 7.01 -16.84
C VAL A 871 33.24 8.00 -17.37
N ALA A 872 33.93 7.68 -18.47
CA ALA A 872 34.93 8.57 -19.04
C ALA A 872 34.33 9.91 -19.51
N THR A 873 33.13 9.88 -20.10
CA THR A 873 32.43 11.12 -20.47
C THR A 873 32.11 11.98 -19.26
N ARG A 874 31.64 11.36 -18.15
CA ARG A 874 31.28 12.07 -16.92
C ARG A 874 32.49 12.64 -16.19
N LEU A 875 33.62 11.94 -16.24
CA LEU A 875 34.90 12.38 -15.66
C LEU A 875 35.74 13.25 -16.63
N GLU A 876 35.18 13.61 -17.80
CA GLU A 876 35.81 14.43 -18.82
C GLU A 876 37.18 13.88 -19.32
N LYS A 877 37.34 12.56 -19.36
CA LYS A 877 38.57 11.86 -19.81
C LYS A 877 38.59 11.65 -21.32
N THR A 878 39.78 11.60 -21.94
CA THR A 878 39.89 11.18 -23.34
C THR A 878 39.68 9.68 -23.46
N CYS A 879 38.70 9.22 -24.24
CA CYS A 879 38.30 7.82 -24.24
C CYS A 879 38.13 7.24 -25.64
N VAL A 880 38.73 6.07 -25.86
CA VAL A 880 38.54 5.21 -27.03
C VAL A 880 38.17 3.82 -26.53
N VAL A 881 37.07 3.26 -27.06
CA VAL A 881 36.57 1.93 -26.65
C VAL A 881 36.46 0.98 -27.81
N GLY A 882 36.39 -0.32 -27.53
CA GLY A 882 36.14 -1.32 -28.57
C GLY A 882 37.27 -1.47 -29.59
N CYS A 883 38.53 -1.29 -29.18
CA CYS A 883 39.68 -1.59 -30.02
C CYS A 883 39.88 -3.11 -30.12
N ARG A 884 39.14 -3.77 -31.03
CA ARG A 884 38.96 -5.24 -31.04
C ARG A 884 40.24 -6.07 -31.16
N ASP A 885 41.26 -5.53 -31.83
CA ASP A 885 42.55 -6.23 -32.02
C ASP A 885 43.48 -6.08 -30.81
N LEU A 886 43.08 -5.29 -29.81
CA LEU A 886 43.82 -5.08 -28.57
C LEU A 886 43.59 -6.26 -27.60
N GLN A 887 44.68 -6.83 -27.10
CA GLN A 887 44.68 -7.80 -26.02
C GLN A 887 45.43 -7.21 -24.82
N VAL A 888 44.76 -7.12 -23.68
CA VAL A 888 45.33 -6.51 -22.48
C VAL A 888 45.63 -7.59 -21.44
N TYR A 889 46.83 -7.55 -20.87
CA TYR A 889 47.29 -8.46 -19.83
C TYR A 889 47.60 -7.65 -18.58
N GLU A 890 46.56 -7.23 -17.88
CA GLU A 890 46.62 -6.22 -16.81
C GLU A 890 47.54 -6.64 -15.66
N THR A 891 47.44 -7.88 -15.17
CA THR A 891 48.32 -8.43 -14.12
C THR A 891 49.79 -8.49 -14.53
N ARG A 892 50.06 -8.48 -15.84
CA ARG A 892 51.43 -8.50 -16.40
C ARG A 892 51.87 -7.14 -16.93
N GLU A 893 51.02 -6.12 -16.80
CA GLU A 893 51.31 -4.72 -17.13
C GLU A 893 51.76 -4.50 -18.59
N TYR A 894 51.15 -5.22 -19.53
CA TYR A 894 51.35 -5.00 -20.96
C TYR A 894 50.09 -5.25 -21.80
N ALA A 895 50.05 -4.66 -22.99
CA ALA A 895 49.06 -4.92 -24.03
C ALA A 895 49.72 -5.31 -25.36
N ARG A 896 48.96 -5.99 -26.23
CA ARG A 896 49.36 -6.36 -27.58
C ARG A 896 48.30 -5.98 -28.59
N ILE A 897 48.73 -5.41 -29.72
CA ILE A 897 47.86 -5.09 -30.84
C ILE A 897 48.66 -5.18 -32.14
N ASN A 898 48.13 -5.89 -33.14
CA ASN A 898 48.74 -5.99 -34.48
C ASN A 898 50.25 -6.33 -34.50
N GLY A 899 50.70 -7.18 -33.55
CA GLY A 899 52.10 -7.59 -33.42
C GLY A 899 53.00 -6.63 -32.61
N HIS A 900 52.48 -5.48 -32.18
CA HIS A 900 53.17 -4.54 -31.31
C HIS A 900 52.87 -4.85 -29.83
N GLN A 901 53.89 -4.79 -28.98
CA GLN A 901 53.75 -4.90 -27.52
C GLN A 901 53.95 -3.53 -26.87
N ILE A 902 53.06 -3.18 -25.95
CA ILE A 902 53.03 -1.91 -25.22
C ILE A 902 53.14 -2.26 -23.74
N ASN A 903 54.22 -1.82 -23.10
CA ASN A 903 54.50 -2.09 -21.70
C ASN A 903 54.14 -0.87 -20.85
N PHE A 904 54.09 -1.06 -19.54
CA PHE A 904 53.96 0.02 -18.58
C PHE A 904 54.99 1.13 -18.85
N GLY A 905 54.51 2.39 -18.91
CA GLY A 905 55.34 3.57 -19.14
C GLY A 905 55.65 3.88 -20.61
N ASP A 906 55.33 2.99 -21.55
CA ASP A 906 55.55 3.23 -22.97
C ASP A 906 54.72 4.42 -23.47
N PRO A 907 55.27 5.29 -24.35
CA PRO A 907 54.55 6.42 -24.90
C PRO A 907 53.48 5.94 -25.87
N VAL A 908 52.26 6.42 -25.67
CA VAL A 908 51.09 6.09 -26.49
C VAL A 908 50.21 7.32 -26.69
N SER A 909 49.44 7.30 -27.78
CA SER A 909 48.54 8.39 -28.14
C SER A 909 47.16 7.85 -28.52
N ILE A 910 46.11 8.53 -28.08
CA ILE A 910 44.72 8.23 -28.44
C ILE A 910 43.99 9.48 -28.94
N ASP A 911 43.04 9.31 -29.86
CA ASP A 911 42.10 10.35 -30.25
C ASP A 911 40.67 9.92 -29.93
N GLY A 912 40.12 10.51 -28.87
CA GLY A 912 38.76 10.24 -28.40
C GLY A 912 37.63 10.71 -29.33
N ARG A 913 37.93 11.38 -30.44
CA ARG A 913 36.95 11.76 -31.47
C ARG A 913 36.92 10.79 -32.64
N SER A 914 38.10 10.45 -33.17
CA SER A 914 38.23 9.58 -34.34
C SER A 914 38.39 8.11 -33.99
N GLY A 915 38.60 7.79 -32.71
CA GLY A 915 38.81 6.44 -32.20
C GLY A 915 40.21 5.88 -32.49
N LEU A 916 41.19 6.72 -32.85
CA LEU A 916 42.53 6.26 -33.21
C LEU A 916 43.35 5.86 -31.98
N PHE A 917 44.11 4.78 -32.11
CA PHE A 917 45.16 4.38 -31.18
C PHE A 917 46.51 4.34 -31.89
N ILE A 918 47.50 5.04 -31.34
CA ILE A 918 48.75 5.37 -32.04
C ILE A 918 49.95 5.10 -31.12
N GLN A 919 50.99 4.51 -31.70
CA GLN A 919 52.25 4.23 -31.00
C GLN A 919 53.09 5.49 -30.84
N GLY A 920 53.63 5.72 -29.65
CA GLY A 920 54.56 6.81 -29.39
C GLY A 920 53.87 8.14 -29.05
N HIS A 921 54.69 9.17 -28.84
CA HIS A 921 54.22 10.53 -28.57
C HIS A 921 54.19 11.34 -29.87
N HIS A 922 53.05 11.96 -30.15
CA HIS A 922 52.84 12.77 -31.36
C HIS A 922 52.48 14.21 -31.02
N PRO A 923 52.96 15.19 -31.82
CA PRO A 923 52.63 16.59 -31.62
C PRO A 923 51.15 16.85 -31.89
N ILE A 924 50.56 17.65 -31.02
CA ILE A 924 49.15 18.04 -31.06
C ILE A 924 49.09 19.50 -31.47
N ARG A 925 48.14 19.85 -32.35
CA ARG A 925 47.77 21.24 -32.66
C ARG A 925 46.34 21.50 -32.22
N GLU A 926 46.06 22.74 -31.85
CA GLU A 926 44.72 23.17 -31.52
C GLU A 926 43.99 23.59 -32.81
N GLU A 927 42.81 23.01 -33.05
CA GLU A 927 41.93 23.39 -34.14
C GLU A 927 40.63 23.98 -33.59
N VAL A 928 40.24 25.13 -34.14
CA VAL A 928 38.94 25.73 -33.89
C VAL A 928 37.95 25.08 -34.86
N HIS A 929 37.13 24.16 -34.35
CA HIS A 929 36.01 23.65 -35.12
C HIS A 929 34.86 24.64 -35.02
N ILE A 930 34.68 25.46 -36.07
CA ILE A 930 33.37 26.04 -36.37
C ILE A 930 32.51 24.86 -36.81
N LEU A 931 31.87 24.18 -35.87
CA LEU A 931 30.89 23.14 -36.19
C LEU A 931 29.84 23.77 -37.12
N PRO A 932 29.57 23.20 -38.31
CA PRO A 932 28.58 23.77 -39.21
C PRO A 932 27.23 23.83 -38.48
N LEU A 933 26.56 24.98 -38.64
CA LEU A 933 25.33 25.38 -37.95
C LEU A 933 24.10 24.53 -38.24
#